data_AF-A0A417YD42-F1
#
_entry.id   AF-A0A417YD42-F1
#
_cell.length_a   1.000
_cell.length_b   1.000
_cell.length_c   1.000
_cell.angle_alpha   90.00
_cell.angle_beta   90.00
_cell.angle_gamma   90.00
#
_symmetry.space_group_name_H-M   'P 1'
#
loop_
_entity.id
_entity.type
_entity.pdbx_description
1 polymer ?
#
loop_
_entity_poly.entity_id
_entity_poly.type
_entity_poly.pdbx_seq_one_letter_code
_entity_poly.pdbx_strand_id
1 'polypeptide(L)'
;MEEIRMHRSVLLFLFNILLFFVLVPGFAAAEERNDPAAELALDMVGSNDQGFLTSEFVQHVYQESKSISLPRYAKDQQQVGEEIERNELQPGDVVFFQGSSLMSGIYIDDGRFVIVTSDGISERNMETSEYWSNAYAGAAQFTEENIDDSAAAMALEELGENQEGWTTAEFVQYVYEDAKGISLSPSAADQWIQGEDASELQSGDVVFFQGTYLMSGIYINNGRFIIVTSEGITERNMETSKYWSDIYQGAKRYSKENSPPPSENEIVAQAQDLIGSPYNQSGSSPEEGFNTGSFVYYVYKEVTGSWLSKQASPQLEVGKSIERDELQPGDLVFFENDEQELISGIYSGDDQFVIATSSGVQERHLDYHTYYAERFVGGARYTEEILEKSNPETYRNHNSPIVREAMNYIGTPYLMTGSTLDAFDCSFFVQTVFREAEDVYLPRISYRQWEVGETLLPEGTDINAIDLDEELQPGDVLYFSGTWQEGISHTAIYLGDDYIVHATGEEGQTTISYMSEYWRDHFTGAKRFDDLTIQYDNDAVFEAHQLVGTEYTLGGTTPDEGFDTGGFVQYVYNQAWQYDLPRYGKQQWKEGTEIPMEEAEPGDILFFQGSSIIPAIYIGNKQMIVTTASKGVTVINLTTSDYWPSRYMGARTYDTEVEESEVAQLAEQYVGESFDETSTMFMKQIYAEAAGIDLPSNLEELREYGDKRHIEELQSGDLMFFSDTEHGTDPVMTGIFVGEGTFITVIDGEIVSRKINNEVYWINRLIEGRTISTAETGNDR
;
A
#
# COMPACT_ATOMS: atom_id res chain seq x y z
N MET A 1 2.15 -51.71 -42.56
CA MET A 1 2.07 -50.99 -43.85
C MET A 1 2.66 -49.63 -43.58
N GLU A 2 3.97 -49.53 -43.73
CA GLU A 2 4.62 -49.11 -44.99
C GLU A 2 4.57 -47.58 -45.08
N GLU A 3 5.66 -46.83 -45.13
CA GLU A 3 7.08 -47.08 -45.37
C GLU A 3 7.85 -45.89 -44.75
N ILE A 4 8.89 -46.09 -43.93
CA ILE A 4 10.31 -46.29 -44.32
C ILE A 4 10.90 -45.02 -44.97
N ARG A 5 11.83 -44.28 -44.34
CA ARG A 5 13.31 -44.44 -44.33
C ARG A 5 13.85 -43.20 -43.57
N MET A 6 14.85 -43.22 -42.68
CA MET A 6 16.18 -43.84 -42.65
C MET A 6 16.64 -43.85 -41.16
N HIS A 7 16.72 -45.00 -40.47
CA HIS A 7 17.95 -45.80 -40.14
C HIS A 7 19.05 -44.99 -39.41
N ARG A 8 19.40 -45.18 -38.13
CA ARG A 8 19.63 -46.37 -37.27
C ARG A 8 20.59 -47.42 -37.88
N SER A 9 21.83 -47.40 -37.40
CA SER A 9 22.89 -48.44 -37.42
C SER A 9 24.03 -47.81 -36.58
N VAL A 10 24.59 -48.36 -35.49
CA VAL A 10 24.86 -49.75 -35.12
C VAL A 10 24.98 -49.81 -33.58
N LEU A 11 24.10 -50.58 -32.93
CA LEU A 11 24.34 -51.20 -31.63
C LEU A 11 23.87 -52.65 -31.81
N LEU A 12 24.65 -53.63 -31.32
CA LEU A 12 24.55 -55.08 -31.50
C LEU A 12 25.27 -55.67 -32.72
N PHE A 13 26.56 -55.94 -32.52
CA PHE A 13 27.23 -57.08 -33.13
C PHE A 13 28.05 -57.81 -32.04
N LEU A 14 27.49 -58.94 -31.56
CA LEU A 14 28.15 -60.14 -31.02
C LEU A 14 29.00 -59.97 -29.73
N PHE A 15 28.71 -60.55 -28.55
CA PHE A 15 28.02 -61.80 -28.18
C PHE A 15 28.27 -62.97 -29.14
N ASN A 16 29.54 -63.37 -29.25
CA ASN A 16 29.99 -64.75 -29.51
C ASN A 16 31.52 -64.76 -29.71
N ILE A 17 32.32 -64.95 -28.66
CA ILE A 17 33.49 -65.86 -28.67
C ILE A 17 33.70 -66.36 -27.23
N LEU A 18 33.13 -67.53 -26.93
CA LEU A 18 33.57 -68.41 -25.85
C LEU A 18 33.99 -69.74 -26.51
N LEU A 19 35.12 -70.30 -26.05
CA LEU A 19 35.69 -71.65 -26.24
C LEU A 19 36.88 -71.89 -27.21
N PHE A 20 37.84 -72.65 -26.63
CA PHE A 20 38.98 -73.45 -27.16
C PHE A 20 40.36 -72.75 -27.26
N PHE A 21 41.50 -73.18 -26.69
CA PHE A 21 42.04 -74.43 -26.08
C PHE A 21 43.18 -74.03 -25.07
N VAL A 22 43.21 -74.49 -23.80
CA VAL A 22 44.11 -75.52 -23.16
C VAL A 22 45.57 -75.12 -22.80
N LEU A 23 45.81 -75.10 -21.46
CA LEU A 23 46.96 -75.54 -20.61
C LEU A 23 48.43 -75.20 -20.94
N VAL A 24 49.12 -74.48 -20.03
CA VAL A 24 50.26 -74.85 -19.13
C VAL A 24 50.85 -73.56 -18.50
N PRO A 25 51.36 -73.54 -17.24
CA PRO A 25 51.36 -72.38 -16.35
C PRO A 25 52.71 -71.63 -16.22
N GLY A 26 52.65 -70.42 -15.67
CA GLY A 26 53.78 -69.77 -14.99
C GLY A 26 54.19 -68.43 -15.58
N PHE A 27 53.76 -67.34 -14.95
CA PHE A 27 54.58 -66.23 -14.42
C PHE A 27 53.60 -65.15 -13.95
N ALA A 28 53.60 -64.87 -12.64
CA ALA A 28 52.99 -63.68 -12.10
C ALA A 28 53.79 -62.46 -12.61
N ALA A 29 53.12 -61.53 -13.26
CA ALA A 29 53.65 -60.20 -13.54
C ALA A 29 52.92 -59.23 -12.61
N ALA A 30 53.68 -58.43 -11.87
CA ALA A 30 53.20 -57.37 -10.99
C ALA A 30 52.45 -56.30 -11.82
N GLU A 31 51.30 -55.86 -11.32
CA GLU A 31 50.66 -54.61 -11.75
C GLU A 31 51.53 -53.44 -11.28
N GLU A 32 52.07 -52.65 -12.21
CA GLU A 32 52.61 -51.31 -11.93
C GLU A 32 51.50 -50.43 -11.35
N ARG A 33 51.66 -49.98 -10.10
CA ARG A 33 50.80 -48.98 -9.46
C ARG A 33 51.30 -47.60 -9.86
N ASN A 34 50.59 -46.92 -10.75
CA ASN A 34 50.90 -45.54 -11.16
C ASN A 34 50.18 -44.54 -10.24
N ASP A 35 50.92 -43.88 -9.36
CA ASP A 35 50.45 -42.70 -8.62
C ASP A 35 50.89 -41.42 -9.38
N PRO A 36 49.98 -40.46 -9.63
CA PRO A 36 50.28 -39.30 -10.47
C PRO A 36 51.33 -38.35 -9.85
N ALA A 37 51.47 -38.32 -8.52
CA ALA A 37 52.53 -37.54 -7.87
C ALA A 37 53.88 -38.22 -8.04
N ALA A 38 53.94 -39.55 -7.99
CA ALA A 38 55.17 -40.30 -8.28
C ALA A 38 55.60 -40.15 -9.75
N GLU A 39 54.66 -40.23 -10.70
CA GLU A 39 54.94 -40.02 -12.13
C GLU A 39 55.47 -38.62 -12.40
N LEU A 40 54.79 -37.58 -11.91
CA LEU A 40 55.22 -36.20 -12.12
C LEU A 40 56.58 -35.94 -11.47
N ALA A 41 56.82 -36.49 -10.27
CA ALA A 41 58.11 -36.37 -9.61
C ALA A 41 59.25 -36.99 -10.44
N LEU A 42 59.02 -38.16 -11.06
CA LEU A 42 59.98 -38.81 -11.96
C LEU A 42 60.23 -38.00 -13.24
N ASP A 43 59.17 -37.46 -13.85
CA ASP A 43 59.27 -36.61 -15.05
C ASP A 43 60.06 -35.33 -14.80
N MET A 44 60.07 -34.85 -13.55
CA MET A 44 60.80 -33.67 -13.13
C MET A 44 62.28 -33.94 -12.76
N VAL A 45 62.77 -35.18 -12.83
CA VAL A 45 64.18 -35.50 -12.54
C VAL A 45 65.11 -34.81 -13.55
N GLY A 46 66.00 -33.96 -13.06
CA GLY A 46 66.87 -33.13 -13.90
C GLY A 46 67.39 -31.87 -13.21
N SER A 47 67.74 -30.86 -14.01
CA SER A 47 68.15 -29.56 -13.50
C SER A 47 67.02 -28.90 -12.71
N ASN A 48 67.33 -28.38 -11.52
CA ASN A 48 66.38 -27.60 -10.72
C ASN A 48 66.33 -26.14 -11.20
N ASP A 49 65.97 -25.93 -12.47
CA ASP A 49 65.96 -24.60 -13.09
C ASP A 49 64.91 -23.66 -12.48
N GLN A 50 63.87 -24.23 -11.85
CA GLN A 50 62.82 -23.51 -11.12
C GLN A 50 63.26 -23.07 -9.71
N GLY A 51 64.40 -23.56 -9.21
CA GLY A 51 64.95 -23.16 -7.91
C GLY A 51 64.18 -23.69 -6.70
N PHE A 52 63.47 -24.81 -6.83
CA PHE A 52 62.68 -25.39 -5.73
C PHE A 52 63.54 -25.71 -4.51
N LEU A 53 63.03 -25.40 -3.32
CA LEU A 53 63.42 -26.10 -2.09
C LEU A 53 62.78 -27.50 -2.03
N THR A 54 63.27 -28.38 -1.16
CA THR A 54 62.75 -29.76 -1.05
C THR A 54 61.25 -29.80 -0.77
N SER A 55 60.77 -29.01 0.20
CA SER A 55 59.34 -28.96 0.53
C SER A 55 58.48 -28.21 -0.48
N GLU A 56 59.05 -27.21 -1.17
CA GLU A 56 58.37 -26.49 -2.26
C GLU A 56 58.21 -27.38 -3.51
N PHE A 57 59.20 -28.25 -3.79
CA PHE A 57 59.07 -29.27 -4.83
C PHE A 57 57.92 -30.23 -4.54
N VAL A 58 57.84 -30.75 -3.31
CA VAL A 58 56.74 -31.65 -2.90
C VAL A 58 55.39 -30.93 -2.99
N GLN A 59 55.31 -29.67 -2.53
CA GLN A 59 54.11 -28.85 -2.65
C GLN A 59 53.68 -28.67 -4.12
N HIS A 60 54.63 -28.33 -5.00
CA HIS A 60 54.35 -28.15 -6.42
C HIS A 60 53.85 -29.45 -7.07
N VAL A 61 54.52 -30.58 -6.83
CA VAL A 61 54.10 -31.85 -7.41
C VAL A 61 52.70 -32.25 -6.93
N TYR A 62 52.39 -32.11 -5.64
CA TYR A 62 51.05 -32.42 -5.12
C TYR A 62 49.97 -31.47 -5.64
N GLN A 63 50.28 -30.18 -5.78
CA GLN A 63 49.36 -29.20 -6.36
C GLN A 63 49.05 -29.51 -7.82
N GLU A 64 50.07 -29.82 -8.64
CA GLU A 64 49.89 -30.05 -10.09
C GLU A 64 49.32 -31.44 -10.40
N SER A 65 49.69 -32.47 -9.63
CA SER A 65 49.28 -33.85 -9.92
C SER A 65 47.99 -34.28 -9.21
N LYS A 66 47.72 -33.71 -8.03
CA LYS A 66 46.61 -34.14 -7.16
C LYS A 66 45.73 -32.98 -6.70
N SER A 67 46.01 -31.72 -7.10
CA SER A 67 45.27 -30.54 -6.63
C SER A 67 45.20 -30.40 -5.10
N ILE A 68 46.16 -31.00 -4.39
CA ILE A 68 46.30 -30.93 -2.93
C ILE A 68 47.34 -29.86 -2.61
N SER A 69 46.93 -28.82 -1.87
CA SER A 69 47.84 -27.79 -1.40
C SER A 69 48.51 -28.23 -0.09
N LEU A 70 49.82 -28.50 -0.14
CA LEU A 70 50.59 -28.90 1.04
C LEU A 70 51.17 -27.68 1.78
N PRO A 71 51.40 -27.78 3.10
CA PRO A 71 52.13 -26.75 3.85
C PRO A 71 53.51 -26.45 3.25
N ARG A 72 53.98 -25.20 3.38
CA ARG A 72 55.24 -24.75 2.76
C ARG A 72 56.48 -25.46 3.30
N TYR A 73 56.51 -25.78 4.59
CA TYR A 73 57.68 -26.35 5.26
C TYR A 73 57.51 -27.84 5.49
N ALA A 74 58.59 -28.61 5.28
CA ALA A 74 58.57 -30.07 5.47
C ALA A 74 58.09 -30.51 6.86
N LYS A 75 58.34 -29.70 7.90
CA LYS A 75 57.88 -29.98 9.26
C LYS A 75 56.36 -29.96 9.37
N ASP A 76 55.72 -28.98 8.73
CA ASP A 76 54.27 -28.82 8.77
C ASP A 76 53.62 -29.87 7.86
N GLN A 77 54.25 -30.19 6.73
CA GLN A 77 53.85 -31.34 5.90
C GLN A 77 53.83 -32.63 6.73
N GLN A 78 54.89 -32.92 7.49
CA GLN A 78 54.96 -34.12 8.33
C GLN A 78 53.89 -34.13 9.45
N GLN A 79 53.44 -32.97 9.92
CA GLN A 79 52.42 -32.88 10.97
C GLN A 79 50.99 -33.02 10.45
N VAL A 80 50.73 -32.59 9.22
CA VAL A 80 49.38 -32.56 8.63
C VAL A 80 49.02 -33.87 7.92
N GLY A 81 50.00 -34.55 7.31
CA GLY A 81 49.73 -35.81 6.60
C GLY A 81 49.50 -37.00 7.53
N GLU A 82 48.78 -38.02 7.03
CA GLU A 82 48.59 -39.28 7.75
C GLU A 82 49.92 -40.04 7.83
N GLU A 83 50.41 -40.35 9.04
CA GLU A 83 51.71 -41.01 9.23
C GLU A 83 51.70 -42.43 8.64
N ILE A 84 52.68 -42.74 7.79
CA ILE A 84 52.83 -44.05 7.14
C ILE A 84 54.07 -44.78 7.67
N GLU A 85 53.90 -46.04 8.08
CA GLU A 85 55.03 -46.88 8.44
C GLU A 85 55.92 -47.18 7.23
N ARG A 86 57.24 -47.27 7.42
CA ARG A 86 58.22 -47.43 6.32
C ARG A 86 57.97 -48.67 5.44
N ASN A 87 57.42 -49.75 6.00
CA ASN A 87 57.06 -50.99 5.30
C ASN A 87 55.72 -50.90 4.55
N GLU A 88 54.97 -49.82 4.71
CA GLU A 88 53.66 -49.60 4.08
C GLU A 88 53.71 -48.58 2.94
N LEU A 89 54.85 -47.93 2.73
CA LEU A 89 55.09 -46.93 1.69
C LEU A 89 54.57 -47.36 0.31
N GLN A 90 53.76 -46.48 -0.28
CA GLN A 90 53.21 -46.59 -1.61
C GLN A 90 53.76 -45.48 -2.51
N PRO A 91 53.86 -45.72 -3.84
CA PRO A 91 54.15 -44.67 -4.80
C PRO A 91 53.29 -43.42 -4.53
N GLY A 92 53.93 -42.25 -4.46
CA GLY A 92 53.27 -40.97 -4.22
C GLY A 92 53.40 -40.47 -2.78
N ASP A 93 53.62 -41.34 -1.78
CA ASP A 93 53.75 -40.92 -0.38
C ASP A 93 54.90 -39.92 -0.18
N VAL A 94 54.72 -38.97 0.74
CA VAL A 94 55.77 -37.99 1.08
C VAL A 94 56.71 -38.60 2.11
N VAL A 95 57.99 -38.70 1.77
CA VAL A 95 59.04 -39.20 2.66
C VAL A 95 59.85 -38.06 3.26
N PHE A 96 60.17 -38.15 4.54
CA PHE A 96 60.90 -37.14 5.28
C PHE A 96 62.31 -37.60 5.65
N PHE A 97 63.27 -36.69 5.58
CA PHE A 97 64.68 -36.97 5.90
C PHE A 97 65.27 -35.88 6.78
N GLN A 98 65.95 -36.29 7.85
CA GLN A 98 66.61 -35.42 8.81
C GLN A 98 68.02 -35.04 8.35
N GLY A 99 68.20 -33.78 7.95
CA GLY A 99 69.49 -33.14 7.70
C GLY A 99 69.78 -32.01 8.70
N SER A 100 70.39 -30.92 8.22
CA SER A 100 70.47 -29.65 8.97
C SER A 100 69.10 -29.02 9.22
N SER A 101 68.13 -29.36 8.38
CA SER A 101 66.69 -29.12 8.53
C SER A 101 65.95 -30.37 8.05
N LEU A 102 64.67 -30.49 8.39
CA LEU A 102 63.82 -31.54 7.84
C LEU A 102 63.63 -31.29 6.33
N MET A 103 63.80 -32.33 5.53
CA MET A 103 63.62 -32.32 4.07
C MET A 103 62.49 -33.28 3.71
N SER A 104 61.75 -32.98 2.64
CA SER A 104 60.72 -33.88 2.10
C SER A 104 61.01 -34.25 0.64
N GLY A 105 60.56 -35.44 0.24
CA GLY A 105 60.62 -35.96 -1.12
C GLY A 105 59.42 -36.86 -1.41
N ILE A 106 59.31 -37.37 -2.63
CA ILE A 106 58.17 -38.19 -3.07
C ILE A 106 58.65 -39.62 -3.31
N TYR A 107 58.04 -40.57 -2.62
CA TYR A 107 58.34 -41.99 -2.77
C TYR A 107 57.85 -42.52 -4.11
N ILE A 108 58.65 -43.38 -4.74
CA ILE A 108 58.37 -43.99 -6.04
C ILE A 108 58.03 -45.47 -5.84
N ASP A 109 59.01 -46.33 -5.61
CA ASP A 109 58.84 -47.76 -5.34
C ASP A 109 60.17 -48.34 -4.82
N ASP A 110 60.20 -49.56 -4.25
CA ASP A 110 61.43 -50.28 -3.89
C ASP A 110 62.52 -49.43 -3.17
N GLY A 111 62.11 -48.55 -2.26
CA GLY A 111 63.01 -47.64 -1.53
C GLY A 111 63.46 -46.41 -2.32
N ARG A 112 63.05 -46.26 -3.59
CA ARG A 112 63.33 -45.13 -4.47
C ARG A 112 62.41 -43.97 -4.16
N PHE A 113 62.96 -42.77 -4.23
CA PHE A 113 62.23 -41.52 -4.03
C PHE A 113 62.91 -40.39 -4.80
N VAL A 114 62.15 -39.35 -5.13
CA VAL A 114 62.66 -38.13 -5.78
C VAL A 114 62.72 -37.00 -4.77
N ILE A 115 63.85 -36.30 -4.74
CA ILE A 115 64.08 -35.17 -3.84
C ILE A 115 64.99 -34.13 -4.49
N VAL A 116 64.85 -32.86 -4.11
CA VAL A 116 65.81 -31.82 -4.49
C VAL A 116 67.12 -31.99 -3.73
N THR A 117 68.24 -32.02 -4.45
CA THR A 117 69.60 -32.07 -3.88
C THR A 117 70.51 -31.01 -4.51
N SER A 118 71.79 -30.98 -4.12
CA SER A 118 72.80 -30.13 -4.78
C SER A 118 72.98 -30.43 -6.26
N ASP A 119 72.59 -31.63 -6.72
CA ASP A 119 72.72 -32.06 -8.11
C ASP A 119 71.46 -31.76 -8.94
N GLY A 120 70.45 -31.11 -8.35
CA GLY A 120 69.13 -30.88 -8.95
C GLY A 120 68.05 -31.79 -8.36
N ILE A 121 66.93 -31.93 -9.07
CA ILE A 121 65.85 -32.85 -8.71
C ILE A 121 66.34 -34.25 -9.07
N SER A 122 66.50 -35.12 -8.07
CA SER A 122 67.22 -36.37 -8.26
C SER A 122 66.51 -37.55 -7.61
N GLU A 123 66.54 -38.67 -8.31
CA GLU A 123 66.20 -39.97 -7.76
C GLU A 123 67.29 -40.44 -6.78
N ARG A 124 66.85 -40.97 -5.64
CA ARG A 124 67.68 -41.57 -4.58
C ARG A 124 67.01 -42.86 -4.13
N ASN A 125 67.75 -43.69 -3.42
CA ASN A 125 67.21 -44.93 -2.86
C ASN A 125 67.65 -45.07 -1.40
N MET A 126 66.68 -45.16 -0.49
CA MET A 126 66.90 -45.23 0.96
C MET A 126 67.21 -46.64 1.48
N GLU A 127 67.06 -47.66 0.65
CA GLU A 127 67.42 -49.06 0.98
C GLU A 127 68.86 -49.38 0.56
N THR A 128 69.35 -48.79 -0.53
CA THR A 128 70.71 -49.03 -1.02
C THR A 128 71.72 -47.97 -0.58
N SER A 129 71.26 -46.82 -0.06
CA SER A 129 72.14 -45.74 0.42
C SER A 129 72.19 -45.68 1.94
N GLU A 130 73.39 -45.88 2.50
CA GLU A 130 73.62 -45.76 3.95
C GLU A 130 73.29 -44.36 4.49
N TYR A 131 73.52 -43.31 3.69
CA TYR A 131 73.18 -41.94 4.07
C TYR A 131 71.66 -41.75 4.21
N TRP A 132 70.90 -42.08 3.16
CA TRP A 132 69.45 -41.87 3.15
C TRP A 132 68.71 -42.83 4.09
N SER A 133 69.21 -44.06 4.26
CA SER A 133 68.67 -44.98 5.27
C SER A 133 68.78 -44.43 6.68
N ASN A 134 69.90 -43.79 7.04
CA ASN A 134 70.12 -43.21 8.36
C ASN A 134 69.41 -41.87 8.55
N ALA A 135 69.16 -41.14 7.46
CA ALA A 135 68.47 -39.86 7.49
C ALA A 135 66.95 -40.00 7.51
N TYR A 136 66.38 -41.16 7.18
CA TYR A 136 64.92 -41.35 7.14
C TYR A 136 64.25 -40.97 8.46
N ALA A 137 63.29 -40.05 8.39
CA ALA A 137 62.66 -39.39 9.53
C ALA A 137 61.14 -39.63 9.62
N GLY A 138 60.59 -40.48 8.74
CA GLY A 138 59.16 -40.82 8.67
C GLY A 138 58.60 -40.59 7.27
N ALA A 139 57.33 -40.91 7.09
CA ALA A 139 56.58 -40.65 5.87
C ALA A 139 55.14 -40.27 6.21
N ALA A 140 54.49 -39.56 5.28
CA ALA A 140 53.09 -39.24 5.40
C ALA A 140 52.38 -39.36 4.05
N GLN A 141 51.12 -39.78 4.10
CA GLN A 141 50.22 -39.85 2.97
C GLN A 141 49.27 -38.64 3.00
N PHE A 142 48.96 -38.12 1.81
CA PHE A 142 47.95 -37.09 1.62
C PHE A 142 46.99 -37.57 0.53
N THR A 143 45.74 -37.76 0.91
CA THR A 143 44.65 -38.17 0.03
C THR A 143 43.78 -36.97 -0.31
N GLU A 144 43.18 -36.96 -1.51
CA GLU A 144 42.00 -36.13 -1.74
C GLU A 144 40.91 -36.68 -0.83
N GLU A 145 40.55 -35.91 0.20
CA GLU A 145 39.34 -36.20 0.94
C GLU A 145 38.17 -35.92 -0.02
N ASN A 146 37.41 -36.95 -0.37
CA ASN A 146 36.19 -36.79 -1.16
C ASN A 146 35.33 -35.73 -0.47
N ILE A 147 35.05 -34.64 -1.18
CA ILE A 147 34.10 -33.62 -0.72
C ILE A 147 32.71 -34.25 -0.82
N ASP A 148 32.29 -34.90 0.27
CA ASP A 148 31.01 -35.63 0.36
C ASP A 148 29.83 -34.71 0.74
N ASP A 149 30.08 -33.39 0.88
CA ASP A 149 29.06 -32.40 1.18
C ASP A 149 28.61 -31.63 -0.06
N SER A 150 27.29 -31.60 -0.30
CA SER A 150 26.71 -30.99 -1.50
C SER A 150 26.94 -29.47 -1.57
N ALA A 151 26.97 -28.76 -0.45
CA ALA A 151 27.21 -27.31 -0.45
C ALA A 151 28.67 -27.00 -0.76
N ALA A 152 29.62 -27.76 -0.21
CA ALA A 152 31.03 -27.62 -0.56
C ALA A 152 31.31 -27.95 -2.04
N ALA A 153 30.68 -29.00 -2.57
CA ALA A 153 30.80 -29.36 -3.99
C ALA A 153 30.26 -28.26 -4.90
N MET A 154 29.07 -27.74 -4.60
CA MET A 154 28.46 -26.66 -5.39
C MET A 154 29.28 -25.36 -5.30
N ALA A 155 29.78 -24.98 -4.12
CA ALA A 155 30.61 -23.79 -3.97
C ALA A 155 31.87 -23.82 -4.85
N LEU A 156 32.44 -25.02 -5.10
CA LEU A 156 33.58 -25.19 -6.01
C LEU A 156 33.20 -25.04 -7.48
N GLU A 157 31.99 -25.43 -7.88
CA GLU A 157 31.49 -25.25 -9.24
C GLU A 157 31.28 -23.77 -9.60
N GLU A 158 31.03 -22.93 -8.59
CA GLU A 158 30.77 -21.49 -8.72
C GLU A 158 32.06 -20.63 -8.72
N LEU A 159 33.26 -21.23 -8.74
CA LEU A 159 34.51 -20.47 -8.80
C LEU A 159 34.62 -19.65 -10.09
N GLY A 160 34.86 -18.34 -9.95
CA GLY A 160 35.02 -17.45 -11.09
C GLY A 160 34.45 -16.05 -10.88
N GLU A 161 33.99 -15.43 -11.97
CA GLU A 161 33.38 -14.10 -11.93
C GLU A 161 32.06 -14.14 -11.15
N ASN A 162 31.87 -13.19 -10.22
CA ASN A 162 30.60 -13.01 -9.53
C ASN A 162 29.62 -12.24 -10.43
N GLN A 163 28.98 -12.95 -11.37
CA GLN A 163 28.09 -12.34 -12.38
C GLN A 163 26.78 -11.80 -11.78
N GLU A 164 26.32 -12.42 -10.70
CA GLU A 164 25.06 -12.08 -10.01
C GLU A 164 25.25 -10.95 -8.99
N GLY A 165 26.49 -10.53 -8.70
CA GLY A 165 26.77 -9.43 -7.79
C GLY A 165 26.51 -9.76 -6.31
N TRP A 166 26.52 -11.05 -5.95
CA TRP A 166 26.26 -11.51 -4.58
C TRP A 166 27.22 -10.90 -3.56
N THR A 167 26.70 -10.63 -2.37
CA THR A 167 27.51 -10.49 -1.15
C THR A 167 28.02 -11.86 -0.68
N THR A 168 28.92 -11.86 0.33
CA THR A 168 29.43 -13.11 0.89
C THR A 168 28.31 -14.00 1.45
N ALA A 169 27.30 -13.40 2.08
CA ALA A 169 26.23 -14.12 2.74
C ALA A 169 25.12 -14.58 1.78
N GLU A 170 24.78 -13.77 0.77
CA GLU A 170 23.88 -14.18 -0.31
C GLU A 170 24.45 -15.35 -1.12
N PHE A 171 25.77 -15.37 -1.36
CA PHE A 171 26.42 -16.53 -1.99
C PHE A 171 26.27 -17.79 -1.13
N VAL A 172 26.53 -17.70 0.18
CA VAL A 172 26.34 -18.83 1.10
C VAL A 172 24.87 -19.29 1.13
N GLN A 173 23.93 -18.36 1.14
CA GLN A 173 22.49 -18.65 1.07
C GLN A 173 22.15 -19.40 -0.22
N TYR A 174 22.54 -18.86 -1.38
CA TYR A 174 22.30 -19.48 -2.69
C TYR A 174 22.80 -20.93 -2.73
N VAL A 175 24.05 -21.14 -2.30
CA VAL A 175 24.64 -22.49 -2.30
C VAL A 175 23.88 -23.43 -1.34
N TYR A 176 23.51 -22.98 -0.15
CA TYR A 176 22.76 -23.82 0.79
C TYR A 176 21.32 -24.11 0.33
N GLU A 177 20.66 -23.14 -0.29
CA GLU A 177 19.30 -23.30 -0.79
C GLU A 177 19.26 -24.32 -1.93
N ASP A 178 20.14 -24.20 -2.93
CA ASP A 178 20.15 -25.10 -4.07
C ASP A 178 20.76 -26.47 -3.74
N ALA A 179 21.88 -26.51 -3.00
CA ALA A 179 22.56 -27.78 -2.70
C ALA A 179 21.92 -28.58 -1.56
N LYS A 180 21.25 -27.93 -0.60
CA LYS A 180 20.71 -28.58 0.61
C LYS A 180 19.21 -28.36 0.81
N GLY A 181 18.58 -27.45 0.08
CA GLY A 181 17.19 -27.06 0.32
C GLY A 181 16.99 -26.44 1.69
N ILE A 182 18.00 -25.71 2.20
CA ILE A 182 17.98 -24.99 3.47
C ILE A 182 18.07 -23.51 3.13
N SER A 183 17.01 -22.77 3.38
CA SER A 183 17.03 -21.31 3.24
C SER A 183 17.79 -20.72 4.44
N LEU A 184 18.93 -20.09 4.17
CA LEU A 184 19.67 -19.31 5.16
C LEU A 184 19.31 -17.83 5.03
N SER A 185 19.51 -17.04 6.08
CA SER A 185 19.40 -15.58 5.97
C SER A 185 20.42 -15.02 4.96
N PRO A 186 20.08 -13.97 4.17
CA PRO A 186 21.03 -13.25 3.33
C PRO A 186 22.08 -12.46 4.13
N SER A 187 22.00 -12.43 5.46
CA SER A 187 22.95 -11.73 6.36
C SER A 187 23.90 -12.71 7.06
N ALA A 188 25.20 -12.43 7.01
CA ALA A 188 26.20 -13.22 7.73
C ALA A 188 26.04 -13.13 9.26
N ALA A 189 25.52 -12.03 9.80
CA ALA A 189 25.26 -11.91 11.24
C ALA A 189 24.17 -12.88 11.68
N ASP A 190 23.13 -13.02 10.87
CA ASP A 190 21.97 -13.86 11.18
C ASP A 190 22.33 -15.32 11.00
N GLN A 191 23.06 -15.64 9.93
CA GLN A 191 23.70 -16.94 9.76
C GLN A 191 24.50 -17.29 11.03
N TRP A 192 25.37 -16.39 11.51
CA TRP A 192 26.13 -16.60 12.74
C TRP A 192 25.25 -16.88 13.98
N ILE A 193 24.12 -16.20 14.13
CA ILE A 193 23.21 -16.41 15.26
C ILE A 193 22.42 -17.73 15.13
N GLN A 194 21.92 -18.03 13.93
CA GLN A 194 21.01 -19.14 13.65
C GLN A 194 21.71 -20.51 13.64
N GLY A 195 22.97 -20.55 13.23
CA GLY A 195 23.69 -21.80 13.08
C GLY A 195 24.22 -22.38 14.40
N GLU A 196 24.31 -23.70 14.46
CA GLU A 196 24.94 -24.41 15.58
C GLU A 196 26.46 -24.27 15.51
N ASP A 197 27.12 -24.08 16.65
CA ASP A 197 28.58 -23.97 16.71
C ASP A 197 29.26 -25.24 16.18
N ALA A 198 30.10 -25.08 15.14
CA ALA A 198 30.90 -26.16 14.57
C ALA A 198 32.30 -26.14 15.20
N SER A 199 32.49 -26.87 16.30
CA SER A 199 33.79 -26.95 16.99
C SER A 199 34.84 -27.76 16.22
N GLU A 200 34.40 -28.66 15.35
CA GLU A 200 35.24 -29.41 14.40
C GLU A 200 34.72 -29.15 12.99
N LEU A 201 35.55 -28.51 12.16
CA LEU A 201 35.21 -28.10 10.80
C LEU A 201 35.01 -29.33 9.90
N GLN A 202 33.88 -29.35 9.21
CA GLN A 202 33.52 -30.35 8.20
C GLN A 202 33.20 -29.65 6.88
N SER A 203 33.46 -30.33 5.77
CA SER A 203 33.08 -29.82 4.44
C SER A 203 31.62 -29.37 4.44
N GLY A 204 31.39 -28.17 3.92
CA GLY A 204 30.07 -27.57 3.86
C GLY A 204 29.67 -26.74 5.06
N ASP A 205 30.45 -26.68 6.14
CA ASP A 205 30.20 -25.73 7.24
C ASP A 205 30.35 -24.28 6.76
N VAL A 206 29.60 -23.34 7.35
CA VAL A 206 29.75 -21.91 7.06
C VAL A 206 30.79 -21.31 7.99
N VAL A 207 31.86 -20.77 7.44
CA VAL A 207 32.95 -20.09 8.17
C VAL A 207 32.74 -18.59 8.18
N PHE A 208 33.07 -17.92 9.29
CA PHE A 208 32.83 -16.50 9.48
C PHE A 208 34.12 -15.72 9.75
N PHE A 209 34.19 -14.51 9.20
CA PHE A 209 35.35 -13.65 9.24
C PHE A 209 34.96 -12.20 9.56
N GLN A 210 35.59 -11.60 10.57
CA GLN A 210 35.32 -10.23 11.01
C GLN A 210 36.22 -9.23 10.28
N GLY A 211 35.71 -8.66 9.20
CA GLY A 211 36.32 -7.52 8.52
C GLY A 211 35.71 -6.19 8.98
N THR A 212 35.50 -5.27 8.03
CA THR A 212 34.66 -4.07 8.21
C THR A 212 33.20 -4.42 8.49
N TYR A 213 32.77 -5.62 8.08
CA TYR A 213 31.51 -6.26 8.38
C TYR A 213 31.78 -7.76 8.57
N LEU A 214 30.82 -8.49 9.15
CA LEU A 214 30.93 -9.94 9.27
C LEU A 214 30.72 -10.56 7.88
N MET A 215 31.66 -11.39 7.45
CA MET A 215 31.63 -12.11 6.18
C MET A 215 31.44 -13.60 6.44
N SER A 216 30.78 -14.30 5.52
CA SER A 216 30.62 -15.76 5.57
C SER A 216 31.17 -16.43 4.31
N GLY A 217 31.59 -17.68 4.42
CA GLY A 217 32.05 -18.50 3.30
C GLY A 217 31.78 -19.98 3.57
N ILE A 218 32.02 -20.83 2.59
CA ILE A 218 31.75 -22.27 2.70
C ILE A 218 33.07 -23.01 2.87
N TYR A 219 33.21 -23.74 3.97
CA TYR A 219 34.39 -24.55 4.24
C TYR A 219 34.47 -25.76 3.31
N ILE A 220 35.66 -26.02 2.78
CA ILE A 220 35.94 -27.14 1.89
C ILE A 220 36.67 -28.25 2.66
N ASN A 221 37.97 -28.09 2.92
CA ASN A 221 38.80 -29.00 3.73
C ASN A 221 40.19 -28.39 3.99
N ASN A 222 40.96 -28.89 4.96
CA ASN A 222 42.33 -28.46 5.24
C ASN A 222 42.52 -26.92 5.28
N GLY A 223 41.63 -26.22 5.99
CA GLY A 223 41.62 -24.77 6.08
C GLY A 223 41.11 -24.03 4.84
N ARG A 224 40.78 -24.73 3.75
CA ARG A 224 40.25 -24.14 2.51
C ARG A 224 38.78 -23.79 2.63
N PHE A 225 38.39 -22.69 2.01
CA PHE A 225 37.01 -22.23 1.95
C PHE A 225 36.78 -21.38 0.70
N ILE A 226 35.52 -21.33 0.25
CA ILE A 226 35.07 -20.47 -0.85
C ILE A 226 34.37 -19.25 -0.29
N ILE A 227 34.71 -18.08 -0.82
CA ILE A 227 34.13 -16.80 -0.40
C ILE A 227 34.09 -15.81 -1.57
N VAL A 228 33.08 -14.94 -1.58
CA VAL A 228 33.02 -13.80 -2.49
C VAL A 228 34.05 -12.74 -2.08
N THR A 229 34.82 -12.25 -3.04
CA THR A 229 35.78 -11.15 -2.87
C THR A 229 35.70 -10.17 -4.03
N SER A 230 36.51 -9.12 -4.00
CA SER A 230 36.65 -8.20 -5.14
C SER A 230 37.19 -8.86 -6.41
N GLU A 231 37.76 -10.07 -6.32
CA GLU A 231 38.25 -10.85 -7.47
C GLU A 231 37.19 -11.81 -8.03
N GLY A 232 35.99 -11.84 -7.44
CA GLY A 232 34.93 -12.80 -7.73
C GLY A 232 34.77 -13.85 -6.63
N ILE A 233 34.19 -14.99 -6.97
CA ILE A 233 34.04 -16.14 -6.07
C ILE A 233 35.36 -16.90 -6.07
N THR A 234 36.04 -16.92 -4.93
CA THR A 234 37.42 -17.40 -4.85
C THR A 234 37.65 -18.40 -3.74
N GLU A 235 38.55 -19.34 -4.00
CA GLU A 235 39.13 -20.19 -2.96
C GLU A 235 40.18 -19.41 -2.15
N ARG A 236 40.11 -19.57 -0.84
CA ARG A 236 41.05 -19.05 0.15
C ARG A 236 41.40 -20.15 1.15
N ASN A 237 42.47 -19.96 1.90
CA ASN A 237 42.89 -20.90 2.92
C ASN A 237 43.25 -20.15 4.20
N MET A 238 42.55 -20.46 5.30
CA MET A 238 42.69 -19.78 6.60
C MET A 238 43.91 -20.25 7.40
N GLU A 239 44.50 -21.39 7.06
CA GLU A 239 45.70 -21.91 7.73
C GLU A 239 46.99 -21.36 7.11
N THR A 240 46.99 -21.11 5.80
CA THR A 240 48.16 -20.61 5.06
C THR A 240 48.14 -19.09 4.85
N SER A 241 46.97 -18.45 4.99
CA SER A 241 46.84 -16.99 4.90
C SER A 241 46.73 -16.33 6.27
N LYS A 242 47.74 -15.53 6.63
CA LYS A 242 47.73 -14.73 7.86
C LYS A 242 46.53 -13.75 7.93
N TYR A 243 46.14 -13.17 6.80
CA TYR A 243 45.00 -12.25 6.78
C TYR A 243 43.71 -12.95 7.21
N TRP A 244 43.41 -14.10 6.60
CA TRP A 244 42.19 -14.86 6.90
C TRP A 244 42.24 -15.50 8.29
N SER A 245 43.41 -15.93 8.77
CA SER A 245 43.56 -16.42 10.13
C SER A 245 43.27 -15.34 11.18
N ASP A 246 43.74 -14.12 10.96
CA ASP A 246 43.63 -13.03 11.95
C ASP A 246 42.18 -12.54 12.13
N ILE A 247 41.33 -12.71 11.12
CA ILE A 247 39.93 -12.25 11.13
C ILE A 247 38.92 -13.38 11.33
N TYR A 248 39.34 -14.64 11.33
CA TYR A 248 38.45 -15.79 11.53
C TYR A 248 37.75 -15.75 12.90
N GLN A 249 36.42 -15.86 12.91
CA GLN A 249 35.60 -15.82 14.13
C GLN A 249 35.17 -17.22 14.59
N GLY A 250 34.90 -18.12 13.65
CA GLY A 250 34.37 -19.45 13.92
C GLY A 250 33.56 -19.98 12.75
N ALA A 251 32.90 -21.11 12.96
CA ALA A 251 32.05 -21.73 11.95
C ALA A 251 30.75 -22.22 12.53
N LYS A 252 29.73 -22.28 11.68
CA LYS A 252 28.39 -22.73 12.00
C LYS A 252 27.92 -23.83 11.06
N ARG A 253 27.08 -24.72 11.59
CA ARG A 253 26.43 -25.80 10.86
C ARG A 253 24.92 -25.64 10.88
N TYR A 254 24.27 -25.95 9.76
CA TYR A 254 22.83 -25.82 9.58
C TYR A 254 22.22 -27.14 9.17
N SER A 255 21.00 -27.37 9.65
CA SER A 255 20.15 -28.49 9.32
C SER A 255 18.76 -27.97 8.94
N LYS A 256 17.93 -28.80 8.30
CA LYS A 256 16.53 -28.45 8.00
C LYS A 256 15.69 -28.15 9.25
N GLU A 257 16.14 -28.56 10.44
CA GLU A 257 15.49 -28.25 11.72
C GLU A 257 15.88 -26.85 12.24
N ASN A 258 16.94 -26.23 11.71
CA ASN A 258 17.46 -24.90 12.10
C ASN A 258 17.09 -23.78 11.11
N SER A 259 16.22 -24.04 10.12
CA SER A 259 15.61 -22.95 9.35
C SER A 259 14.72 -22.15 10.31
N PRO A 260 14.87 -20.82 10.40
CA PRO A 260 14.06 -20.03 11.31
C PRO A 260 12.58 -20.28 10.98
N PRO A 261 11.73 -20.53 11.99
CA PRO A 261 10.30 -20.50 11.75
C PRO A 261 9.93 -19.11 11.19
N PRO A 262 8.89 -19.02 10.33
CA PRO A 262 8.35 -17.73 9.94
C PRO A 262 8.09 -16.89 11.19
N SER A 263 8.39 -15.59 11.14
CA SER A 263 8.08 -14.69 12.25
C SER A 263 6.61 -14.86 12.65
N GLU A 264 6.33 -15.04 13.94
CA GLU A 264 4.94 -15.08 14.44
C GLU A 264 4.24 -13.71 14.27
N ASN A 265 5.01 -12.63 14.03
CA ASN A 265 4.47 -11.31 13.75
C ASN A 265 4.26 -11.13 12.23
N GLU A 266 3.00 -10.99 11.82
CA GLU A 266 2.60 -10.85 10.40
C GLU A 266 3.19 -9.60 9.72
N ILE A 267 3.41 -8.50 10.45
CA ILE A 267 4.06 -7.28 9.94
C ILE A 267 5.51 -7.60 9.55
N VAL A 268 6.22 -8.33 10.40
CA VAL A 268 7.61 -8.72 10.13
C VAL A 268 7.69 -9.73 9.00
N ALA A 269 6.80 -10.72 8.97
CA ALA A 269 6.74 -11.69 7.88
C ALA A 269 6.52 -10.99 6.53
N GLN A 270 5.54 -10.07 6.47
CA GLN A 270 5.26 -9.29 5.27
C GLN A 270 6.43 -8.37 4.87
N ALA A 271 7.15 -7.80 5.85
CA ALA A 271 8.35 -7.01 5.58
C ALA A 271 9.48 -7.85 4.98
N GLN A 272 9.70 -9.05 5.51
CA GLN A 272 10.74 -9.99 5.04
C GLN A 272 10.43 -10.54 3.65
N ASP A 273 9.16 -10.80 3.33
CA ASP A 273 8.72 -11.23 1.99
C ASP A 273 9.02 -10.20 0.89
N LEU A 274 9.21 -8.93 1.26
CA LEU A 274 9.53 -7.83 0.35
C LEU A 274 11.04 -7.61 0.16
N ILE A 275 11.91 -8.35 0.84
CA ILE A 275 13.36 -8.27 0.65
C ILE A 275 13.71 -8.52 -0.82
N GLY A 276 14.56 -7.65 -1.37
CA GLY A 276 14.92 -7.64 -2.80
C GLY A 276 14.05 -6.73 -3.67
N SER A 277 12.93 -6.22 -3.16
CA SER A 277 12.15 -5.19 -3.88
C SER A 277 13.02 -3.96 -4.16
N PRO A 278 12.94 -3.34 -5.36
CA PRO A 278 13.81 -2.24 -5.74
C PRO A 278 13.55 -0.98 -4.92
N TYR A 279 14.53 -0.08 -4.91
CA TYR A 279 14.38 1.25 -4.34
C TYR A 279 13.81 2.22 -5.35
N ASN A 280 12.83 3.02 -4.94
CA ASN A 280 12.28 4.11 -5.73
C ASN A 280 11.78 5.22 -4.82
N GLN A 281 12.32 6.44 -4.99
CA GLN A 281 11.97 7.60 -4.18
C GLN A 281 10.47 7.93 -4.20
N SER A 282 9.77 7.63 -5.30
CA SER A 282 8.33 7.90 -5.46
C SER A 282 7.49 6.63 -5.58
N GLY A 283 8.12 5.46 -5.48
CA GLY A 283 7.41 4.18 -5.58
C GLY A 283 6.73 3.80 -4.26
N SER A 284 5.69 2.99 -4.36
CA SER A 284 4.92 2.52 -3.19
C SER A 284 4.38 1.10 -3.37
N SER A 285 5.02 0.31 -4.23
CA SER A 285 4.65 -1.08 -4.51
C SER A 285 5.90 -1.95 -4.75
N PRO A 286 5.80 -3.29 -4.60
CA PRO A 286 6.94 -4.19 -4.82
C PRO A 286 7.52 -4.08 -6.23
N GLU A 287 6.69 -3.85 -7.25
CA GLU A 287 7.14 -3.76 -8.64
C GLU A 287 7.77 -2.41 -8.99
N GLU A 288 7.20 -1.31 -8.50
CA GLU A 288 7.73 0.05 -8.74
C GLU A 288 8.94 0.35 -7.85
N GLY A 289 9.05 -0.36 -6.73
CA GLY A 289 10.00 -0.13 -5.66
C GLY A 289 9.47 0.78 -4.57
N PHE A 290 10.25 0.92 -3.50
CA PHE A 290 9.89 1.68 -2.32
C PHE A 290 10.95 2.71 -1.94
N ASN A 291 10.53 3.79 -1.29
CA ASN A 291 11.38 4.53 -0.35
C ASN A 291 11.16 3.99 1.08
N THR A 292 11.90 4.50 2.06
CA THR A 292 11.85 4.01 3.46
C THR A 292 10.46 4.10 4.08
N GLY A 293 9.81 5.26 4.00
CA GLY A 293 8.50 5.48 4.60
C GLY A 293 7.34 4.80 3.86
N SER A 294 7.38 4.76 2.52
CA SER A 294 6.40 4.06 1.68
C SER A 294 6.46 2.54 1.82
N PHE A 295 7.65 1.98 2.11
CA PHE A 295 7.80 0.58 2.48
C PHE A 295 7.03 0.26 3.77
N VAL A 296 7.25 1.07 4.82
CA VAL A 296 6.50 0.94 6.09
C VAL A 296 5.00 1.08 5.86
N TYR A 297 4.58 2.12 5.14
CA TYR A 297 3.18 2.33 4.77
C TYR A 297 2.57 1.09 4.10
N TYR A 298 3.25 0.53 3.10
CA TYR A 298 2.76 -0.63 2.36
C TYR A 298 2.58 -1.84 3.28
N VAL A 299 3.60 -2.18 4.08
CA VAL A 299 3.54 -3.35 4.97
C VAL A 299 2.38 -3.24 5.97
N TYR A 300 2.24 -2.09 6.65
CA TYR A 300 1.16 -1.91 7.62
C TYR A 300 -0.21 -1.89 6.94
N LYS A 301 -0.33 -1.24 5.78
CA LYS A 301 -1.59 -1.24 5.04
C LYS A 301 -2.02 -2.65 4.64
N GLU A 302 -1.11 -3.47 4.12
CA GLU A 302 -1.45 -4.83 3.67
C GLU A 302 -1.80 -5.76 4.84
N VAL A 303 -1.14 -5.62 5.99
CA VAL A 303 -1.35 -6.49 7.15
C VAL A 303 -2.51 -6.03 8.03
N THR A 304 -2.60 -4.73 8.33
CA THR A 304 -3.56 -4.19 9.32
C THR A 304 -4.70 -3.39 8.70
N GLY A 305 -4.60 -3.03 7.41
CA GLY A 305 -5.51 -2.10 6.75
C GLY A 305 -5.29 -0.64 7.14
N SER A 306 -4.29 -0.33 7.97
CA SER A 306 -4.03 1.02 8.48
C SER A 306 -3.18 1.84 7.52
N TRP A 307 -3.59 3.07 7.26
CA TRP A 307 -2.93 3.99 6.34
C TRP A 307 -2.04 4.94 7.13
N LEU A 308 -0.83 4.49 7.44
CA LEU A 308 0.20 5.34 8.05
C LEU A 308 0.64 6.42 7.05
N SER A 309 1.32 7.48 7.54
CA SER A 309 1.98 8.42 6.64
C SER A 309 3.08 7.71 5.85
N LYS A 310 3.32 8.10 4.60
CA LYS A 310 4.51 7.66 3.83
C LYS A 310 5.78 8.41 4.24
N GLN A 311 5.70 9.34 5.18
CA GLN A 311 6.82 10.12 5.71
C GLN A 311 7.25 9.59 7.09
N ALA A 312 8.55 9.56 7.35
CA ALA A 312 9.08 9.01 8.60
C ALA A 312 8.79 9.90 9.83
N SER A 313 8.82 11.23 9.70
CA SER A 313 8.61 12.12 10.87
C SER A 313 7.21 11.96 11.47
N PRO A 314 6.11 12.02 10.69
CA PRO A 314 4.79 11.71 11.23
C PRO A 314 4.67 10.28 11.77
N GLN A 315 5.38 9.31 11.18
CA GLN A 315 5.38 7.94 11.70
C GLN A 315 5.97 7.85 13.12
N LEU A 316 7.02 8.61 13.42
CA LEU A 316 7.63 8.69 14.76
C LEU A 316 6.74 9.45 15.75
N GLU A 317 6.12 10.55 15.31
CA GLU A 317 5.27 11.40 16.17
C GLU A 317 4.00 10.68 16.67
N VAL A 318 3.39 9.84 15.82
CA VAL A 318 2.13 9.15 16.12
C VAL A 318 2.36 7.92 17.00
N GLY A 319 3.40 7.14 16.70
CA GLY A 319 3.67 5.90 17.42
C GLY A 319 4.07 6.15 18.87
N LYS A 320 3.74 5.21 19.75
CA LYS A 320 4.24 5.26 21.13
C LYS A 320 5.76 5.13 21.12
N SER A 321 6.49 6.11 21.61
CA SER A 321 7.95 6.04 21.72
C SER A 321 8.41 4.83 22.55
N ILE A 322 9.36 4.07 21.99
CA ILE A 322 9.94 2.85 22.55
C ILE A 322 11.47 3.02 22.62
N GLU A 323 12.03 2.73 23.79
CA GLU A 323 13.48 2.68 23.99
C GLU A 323 14.05 1.43 23.31
N ARG A 324 15.33 1.47 22.92
CA ARG A 324 15.97 0.40 22.15
C ARG A 324 15.86 -0.98 22.80
N ASP A 325 16.03 -1.07 24.11
CA ASP A 325 15.96 -2.33 24.88
C ASP A 325 14.53 -2.84 25.10
N GLU A 326 13.53 -2.05 24.72
CA GLU A 326 12.11 -2.39 24.79
C GLU A 326 11.49 -2.72 23.42
N LEU A 327 12.30 -2.68 22.34
CA LEU A 327 11.88 -3.00 20.98
C LEU A 327 11.33 -4.42 20.86
N GLN A 328 10.23 -4.54 20.15
CA GLN A 328 9.54 -5.80 19.85
C GLN A 328 9.36 -5.94 18.34
N PRO A 329 9.37 -7.18 17.80
CA PRO A 329 9.08 -7.42 16.39
C PRO A 329 7.79 -6.69 15.96
N GLY A 330 7.87 -5.94 14.86
CA GLY A 330 6.79 -5.10 14.36
C GLY A 330 6.76 -3.68 14.94
N ASP A 331 7.73 -3.26 15.75
CA ASP A 331 7.96 -1.85 16.05
C ASP A 331 8.63 -1.15 14.87
N LEU A 332 8.40 0.16 14.70
CA LEU A 332 9.17 0.98 13.77
C LEU A 332 10.48 1.43 14.42
N VAL A 333 11.55 1.44 13.64
CA VAL A 333 12.86 1.99 14.04
C VAL A 333 13.24 3.14 13.14
N PHE A 334 13.84 4.18 13.72
CA PHE A 334 14.13 5.42 13.02
C PHE A 334 15.61 5.79 13.07
N PHE A 335 16.09 6.37 11.98
CA PHE A 335 17.47 6.79 11.81
C PHE A 335 17.56 8.15 11.13
N GLU A 336 18.62 8.91 11.37
CA GLU A 336 18.97 10.08 10.55
C GLU A 336 19.78 9.64 9.33
N ASN A 337 19.41 10.08 8.12
CA ASN A 337 20.22 9.86 6.93
C ASN A 337 21.37 10.89 6.83
N ASP A 338 22.16 10.86 5.75
CA ASP A 338 23.29 11.80 5.58
C ASP A 338 22.85 13.25 5.34
N GLU A 339 21.59 13.47 4.98
CA GLU A 339 20.95 14.79 4.83
C GLU A 339 20.24 15.25 6.12
N GLN A 340 20.40 14.49 7.22
CA GLN A 340 19.74 14.70 8.52
C GLN A 340 18.21 14.57 8.45
N GLU A 341 17.69 13.87 7.45
CA GLU A 341 16.28 13.53 7.37
C GLU A 341 16.02 12.19 8.08
N LEU A 342 14.84 12.08 8.68
CA LEU A 342 14.43 10.86 9.33
C LEU A 342 14.08 9.79 8.28
N ILE A 343 14.57 8.58 8.48
CA ILE A 343 14.19 7.39 7.72
C ILE A 343 13.70 6.30 8.67
N SER A 344 12.78 5.46 8.20
CA SER A 344 12.15 4.42 9.01
C SER A 344 12.37 3.01 8.44
N GLY A 345 12.35 2.02 9.32
CA GLY A 345 12.34 0.60 9.02
C GLY A 345 11.46 -0.16 10.03
N ILE A 346 11.29 -1.46 9.82
CA ILE A 346 10.46 -2.34 10.66
C ILE A 346 11.38 -3.27 11.43
N TYR A 347 11.35 -3.22 12.76
CA TYR A 347 12.12 -4.09 13.63
C TYR A 347 11.65 -5.54 13.51
N SER A 348 12.56 -6.46 13.17
CA SER A 348 12.26 -7.88 12.99
C SER A 348 12.55 -8.73 14.23
N GLY A 349 13.31 -8.21 15.18
CA GLY A 349 13.75 -8.93 16.39
C GLY A 349 15.27 -8.97 16.51
N ASP A 350 15.81 -9.32 17.68
CA ASP A 350 17.25 -9.55 17.88
C ASP A 350 18.18 -8.46 17.30
N ASP A 351 17.85 -7.18 17.54
CA ASP A 351 18.56 -6.01 17.01
C ASP A 351 18.55 -5.89 15.47
N GLN A 352 17.65 -6.59 14.78
CA GLN A 352 17.46 -6.56 13.34
C GLN A 352 16.23 -5.76 12.91
N PHE A 353 16.27 -5.25 11.68
CA PHE A 353 15.18 -4.52 11.06
C PHE A 353 15.23 -4.59 9.54
N VAL A 354 14.07 -4.52 8.89
CA VAL A 354 13.92 -4.45 7.44
C VAL A 354 13.70 -3.01 7.00
N ILE A 355 14.42 -2.58 5.96
CA ILE A 355 14.37 -1.20 5.46
C ILE A 355 14.62 -1.14 3.94
N ALA A 356 13.97 -0.20 3.25
CA ALA A 356 14.29 0.15 1.87
C ALA A 356 15.56 1.01 1.80
N THR A 357 16.62 0.52 1.16
CA THR A 357 17.89 1.23 0.96
C THR A 357 18.12 1.52 -0.52
N SER A 358 19.14 2.27 -0.92
CA SER A 358 19.47 2.49 -2.33
C SER A 358 19.73 1.19 -3.14
N SER A 359 19.98 0.08 -2.46
CA SER A 359 20.15 -1.26 -3.05
C SER A 359 18.89 -2.13 -2.93
N GLY A 360 17.72 -1.52 -2.71
CA GLY A 360 16.45 -2.21 -2.48
C GLY A 360 16.13 -2.47 -1.01
N VAL A 361 15.02 -3.17 -0.77
CA VAL A 361 14.57 -3.61 0.56
C VAL A 361 15.49 -4.69 1.08
N GLN A 362 16.05 -4.49 2.26
CA GLN A 362 16.99 -5.41 2.87
C GLN A 362 16.85 -5.43 4.39
N GLU A 363 17.24 -6.55 4.99
CA GLU A 363 17.38 -6.67 6.44
C GLU A 363 18.76 -6.18 6.88
N ARG A 364 18.80 -5.58 8.06
CA ARG A 364 19.98 -4.93 8.66
C ARG A 364 20.03 -5.19 10.14
N HIS A 365 21.23 -5.13 10.69
CA HIS A 365 21.47 -5.25 12.13
C HIS A 365 21.88 -3.89 12.70
N LEU A 366 21.31 -3.51 13.84
CA LEU A 366 21.55 -2.23 14.52
C LEU A 366 23.01 -2.07 14.93
N ASP A 367 23.61 -3.05 15.60
CA ASP A 367 25.00 -2.93 16.11
C ASP A 367 26.11 -3.14 15.07
N TYR A 368 25.95 -4.08 14.14
CA TYR A 368 27.03 -4.48 13.25
C TYR A 368 27.14 -3.63 11.98
N HIS A 369 26.21 -2.70 11.78
CA HIS A 369 26.24 -1.77 10.65
C HIS A 369 26.50 -0.35 11.15
N THR A 370 27.76 0.10 11.06
CA THR A 370 28.23 1.38 11.62
C THR A 370 27.36 2.58 11.25
N TYR A 371 26.85 2.62 10.01
CA TYR A 371 25.91 3.66 9.58
C TYR A 371 24.69 3.76 10.50
N TYR A 372 23.94 2.67 10.70
CA TYR A 372 22.71 2.66 11.48
C TYR A 372 22.97 2.74 12.98
N ALA A 373 24.03 2.08 13.46
CA ALA A 373 24.44 2.13 14.87
C ALA A 373 24.68 3.56 15.36
N GLU A 374 25.31 4.40 14.54
CA GLU A 374 25.63 5.79 14.88
C GLU A 374 24.46 6.77 14.67
N ARG A 375 23.43 6.35 13.91
CA ARG A 375 22.34 7.21 13.44
C ARG A 375 20.98 6.83 14.02
N PHE A 376 20.91 5.85 14.91
CA PHE A 376 19.66 5.42 15.54
C PHE A 376 19.06 6.56 16.39
N VAL A 377 17.81 6.92 16.09
CA VAL A 377 17.06 7.98 16.76
C VAL A 377 16.16 7.42 17.86
N GLY A 378 15.46 6.31 17.59
CA GLY A 378 14.52 5.71 18.52
C GLY A 378 13.58 4.70 17.86
N GLY A 379 12.71 4.09 18.66
CA GLY A 379 11.64 3.20 18.20
C GLY A 379 10.25 3.79 18.40
N ALA A 380 9.27 3.33 17.62
CA ALA A 380 7.87 3.65 17.83
C ALA A 380 6.97 2.43 17.65
N ARG A 381 6.07 2.19 18.62
CA ARG A 381 5.09 1.10 18.59
C ARG A 381 3.70 1.62 18.22
N TYR A 382 3.11 0.97 17.22
CA TYR A 382 1.74 1.23 16.80
C TYR A 382 0.80 0.28 17.56
N THR A 383 0.04 0.83 18.51
CA THR A 383 -0.97 0.07 19.24
C THR A 383 -2.20 -0.18 18.37
N GLU A 384 -3.02 -1.14 18.76
CA GLU A 384 -4.30 -1.42 18.08
C GLU A 384 -5.16 -0.16 17.94
N GLU A 385 -5.24 0.67 18.99
CA GLU A 385 -5.95 1.96 18.96
C GLU A 385 -5.41 2.93 17.89
N ILE A 386 -4.08 3.06 17.77
CA ILE A 386 -3.46 3.93 16.76
C ILE A 386 -3.72 3.39 15.35
N LEU A 387 -3.65 2.07 15.19
CA LEU A 387 -3.92 1.39 13.92
C LEU A 387 -5.38 1.55 13.49
N GLU A 388 -6.34 1.47 14.43
CA GLU A 388 -7.76 1.70 14.16
C GLU A 388 -8.01 3.14 13.69
N LYS A 389 -7.41 4.15 14.33
CA LYS A 389 -7.58 5.57 13.97
C LYS A 389 -7.00 5.93 12.60
N SER A 390 -6.04 5.16 12.10
CA SER A 390 -5.48 5.33 10.75
C SER A 390 -6.11 4.39 9.70
N ASN A 391 -7.07 3.54 10.09
CA ASN A 391 -7.75 2.64 9.17
C ASN A 391 -9.02 3.29 8.58
N PRO A 392 -9.13 3.45 7.26
CA PRO A 392 -10.32 4.02 6.62
C PRO A 392 -11.64 3.27 6.92
N GLU A 393 -11.58 1.95 7.16
CA GLU A 393 -12.77 1.15 7.46
C GLU A 393 -13.42 1.54 8.80
N THR A 394 -12.64 2.09 9.74
CA THR A 394 -13.13 2.63 11.02
C THR A 394 -14.19 3.71 10.81
N TYR A 395 -14.08 4.49 9.73
CA TYR A 395 -14.89 5.68 9.49
C TYR A 395 -16.04 5.46 8.50
N ARG A 396 -16.14 4.30 7.83
CA ARG A 396 -17.19 4.06 6.81
C ARG A 396 -18.63 4.06 7.35
N ASN A 397 -18.80 3.76 8.63
CA ASN A 397 -20.10 3.78 9.30
C ASN A 397 -20.17 4.89 10.37
N HIS A 398 -19.38 5.94 10.20
CA HIS A 398 -19.33 7.05 11.15
C HIS A 398 -20.67 7.82 11.21
N ASN A 399 -21.02 8.36 12.38
CA ASN A 399 -22.29 9.09 12.60
C ASN A 399 -22.37 10.40 11.80
N SER A 400 -21.21 11.00 11.48
CA SER A 400 -21.13 12.21 10.65
C SER A 400 -21.26 11.83 9.17
N PRO A 401 -22.28 12.34 8.45
CA PRO A 401 -22.48 12.08 7.03
C PRO A 401 -21.30 12.58 6.19
N ILE A 402 -20.71 13.73 6.56
CA ILE A 402 -19.49 14.27 5.95
C ILE A 402 -18.33 13.28 6.04
N VAL A 403 -18.08 12.70 7.24
CA VAL A 403 -16.99 11.73 7.43
C VAL A 403 -17.24 10.45 6.64
N ARG A 404 -18.47 9.94 6.64
CA ARG A 404 -18.83 8.75 5.87
C ARG A 404 -18.62 8.96 4.37
N GLU A 405 -19.07 10.10 3.85
CA GLU A 405 -18.91 10.44 2.43
C GLU A 405 -17.44 10.65 2.07
N ALA A 406 -16.64 11.27 2.94
CA ALA A 406 -15.19 11.41 2.74
C ALA A 406 -14.48 10.06 2.51
N MET A 407 -14.93 8.98 3.15
CA MET A 407 -14.33 7.65 2.99
C MET A 407 -14.56 7.02 1.60
N ASN A 408 -15.51 7.53 0.81
CA ASN A 408 -15.70 7.08 -0.58
C ASN A 408 -14.56 7.50 -1.50
N TYR A 409 -13.77 8.49 -1.08
CA TYR A 409 -12.72 9.10 -1.88
C TYR A 409 -11.30 8.70 -1.45
N ILE A 410 -11.14 7.91 -0.39
CA ILE A 410 -9.84 7.44 0.08
C ILE A 410 -9.09 6.71 -1.04
N GLY A 411 -7.80 7.04 -1.20
CA GLY A 411 -6.94 6.52 -2.25
C GLY A 411 -7.04 7.25 -3.59
N THR A 412 -7.98 8.20 -3.76
CA THR A 412 -8.06 8.96 -5.02
C THR A 412 -6.78 9.77 -5.24
N PRO A 413 -6.11 9.66 -6.41
CA PRO A 413 -4.87 10.36 -6.68
C PRO A 413 -4.97 11.87 -6.50
N TYR A 414 -3.94 12.46 -5.88
CA TYR A 414 -3.84 13.90 -5.76
C TYR A 414 -3.40 14.52 -7.09
N LEU A 415 -4.12 15.56 -7.51
CA LEU A 415 -3.71 16.41 -8.63
C LEU A 415 -3.94 17.87 -8.27
N MET A 416 -2.86 18.66 -8.22
CA MET A 416 -2.93 20.10 -7.99
C MET A 416 -3.87 20.74 -9.02
N THR A 417 -4.88 21.49 -8.57
CA THR A 417 -5.98 22.06 -9.38
C THR A 417 -6.90 21.04 -10.07
N GLY A 418 -6.73 19.75 -9.79
CA GLY A 418 -7.59 18.68 -10.31
C GLY A 418 -9.03 18.82 -9.84
N SER A 419 -9.99 18.53 -10.72
CA SER A 419 -11.42 18.76 -10.46
C SER A 419 -12.30 17.67 -11.06
N THR A 420 -11.78 16.44 -11.05
CA THR A 420 -12.43 15.24 -11.58
C THR A 420 -12.32 14.13 -10.55
N LEU A 421 -13.27 13.21 -10.51
CA LEU A 421 -13.24 12.08 -9.56
C LEU A 421 -12.07 11.11 -9.79
N ASP A 422 -11.42 11.15 -10.96
CA ASP A 422 -10.21 10.36 -11.24
C ASP A 422 -8.97 10.89 -10.52
N ALA A 423 -8.91 12.21 -10.26
CA ALA A 423 -7.84 12.89 -9.54
C ALA A 423 -8.22 14.35 -9.21
N PHE A 424 -7.97 14.78 -7.98
CA PHE A 424 -8.34 16.12 -7.52
C PHE A 424 -7.44 16.71 -6.43
N ASP A 425 -7.64 18.00 -6.13
CA ASP A 425 -6.99 18.68 -5.01
C ASP A 425 -7.86 18.69 -3.73
N CYS A 426 -7.28 19.17 -2.63
CA CYS A 426 -7.92 19.23 -1.32
C CYS A 426 -9.24 20.01 -1.30
N SER A 427 -9.30 21.15 -2.00
CA SER A 427 -10.50 21.98 -2.01
C SER A 427 -11.63 21.39 -2.85
N PHE A 428 -11.31 20.69 -3.95
CA PHE A 428 -12.31 19.94 -4.72
C PHE A 428 -12.82 18.72 -3.94
N PHE A 429 -11.93 18.04 -3.21
CA PHE A 429 -12.31 16.96 -2.30
C PHE A 429 -13.35 17.44 -1.28
N VAL A 430 -13.04 18.47 -0.50
CA VAL A 430 -13.96 19.03 0.50
C VAL A 430 -15.26 19.52 -0.16
N GLN A 431 -15.18 20.22 -1.29
CA GLN A 431 -16.36 20.66 -2.05
C GLN A 431 -17.26 19.49 -2.47
N THR A 432 -16.65 18.39 -2.92
CA THR A 432 -17.38 17.20 -3.38
C THR A 432 -18.03 16.50 -2.20
N VAL A 433 -17.29 16.24 -1.12
CA VAL A 433 -17.85 15.61 0.09
C VAL A 433 -19.06 16.37 0.62
N PHE A 434 -18.95 17.69 0.76
CA PHE A 434 -20.05 18.52 1.27
C PHE A 434 -21.25 18.59 0.31
N ARG A 435 -21.01 18.60 -1.00
CA ARG A 435 -22.08 18.56 -2.00
C ARG A 435 -22.83 17.23 -1.95
N GLU A 436 -22.11 16.11 -1.98
CA GLU A 436 -22.76 14.77 -2.06
C GLU A 436 -23.37 14.33 -0.73
N ALA A 437 -22.83 14.78 0.41
CA ALA A 437 -23.34 14.40 1.72
C ALA A 437 -24.54 15.23 2.18
N GLU A 438 -24.52 16.55 1.97
CA GLU A 438 -25.41 17.51 2.63
C GLU A 438 -25.90 18.64 1.69
N ASP A 439 -25.74 18.51 0.36
CA ASP A 439 -26.12 19.54 -0.62
C ASP A 439 -25.49 20.93 -0.34
N VAL A 440 -24.31 20.96 0.28
CA VAL A 440 -23.58 22.19 0.61
C VAL A 440 -22.64 22.58 -0.54
N TYR A 441 -22.97 23.70 -1.21
CA TYR A 441 -22.21 24.20 -2.37
C TYR A 441 -21.06 25.13 -1.96
N LEU A 442 -19.92 24.53 -1.63
CA LEU A 442 -18.71 25.28 -1.28
C LEU A 442 -18.03 25.93 -2.52
N PRO A 443 -17.32 27.05 -2.35
CA PRO A 443 -16.42 27.59 -3.37
C PRO A 443 -15.36 26.58 -3.81
N ARG A 444 -14.87 26.68 -5.06
CA ARG A 444 -13.94 25.68 -5.62
C ARG A 444 -12.56 25.65 -4.94
N ILE A 445 -12.07 26.76 -4.43
CA ILE A 445 -10.68 26.91 -3.93
C ILE A 445 -10.68 27.22 -2.43
N SER A 446 -9.72 26.63 -1.70
CA SER A 446 -9.68 26.63 -0.23
C SER A 446 -9.77 28.03 0.39
N TYR A 447 -9.01 29.01 -0.11
CA TYR A 447 -9.06 30.37 0.43
C TYR A 447 -10.42 31.07 0.25
N ARG A 448 -11.24 30.65 -0.74
CA ARG A 448 -12.62 31.13 -0.88
C ARG A 448 -13.58 30.35 0.03
N GLN A 449 -13.33 29.06 0.25
CA GLN A 449 -14.11 28.28 1.21
C GLN A 449 -13.96 28.85 2.64
N TRP A 450 -12.77 29.35 2.99
CA TRP A 450 -12.52 30.07 4.23
C TRP A 450 -13.37 31.36 4.42
N GLU A 451 -13.83 31.99 3.34
CA GLU A 451 -14.64 33.22 3.40
C GLU A 451 -16.12 32.98 3.77
N VAL A 452 -16.56 31.72 3.82
CA VAL A 452 -17.95 31.32 4.10
C VAL A 452 -18.03 30.40 5.32
N GLY A 453 -19.26 30.06 5.72
CA GLY A 453 -19.54 29.21 6.88
C GLY A 453 -19.27 29.86 8.23
N GLU A 454 -19.70 29.16 9.28
CA GLU A 454 -19.44 29.50 10.67
C GLU A 454 -17.96 29.31 11.00
N THR A 455 -17.34 30.31 11.63
CA THR A 455 -15.97 30.20 12.17
C THR A 455 -16.01 29.59 13.57
N LEU A 456 -15.48 28.38 13.70
CA LEU A 456 -15.32 27.69 14.98
C LEU A 456 -14.03 28.13 15.67
N LEU A 457 -12.91 28.02 14.95
CA LEU A 457 -11.59 28.46 15.41
C LEU A 457 -11.08 29.58 14.48
N PRO A 458 -10.88 30.80 15.00
CA PRO A 458 -10.43 31.93 14.18
C PRO A 458 -8.94 31.85 13.82
N GLU A 459 -8.54 32.66 12.84
CA GLU A 459 -7.14 32.87 12.49
C GLU A 459 -6.32 33.31 13.71
N GLY A 460 -5.16 32.67 13.91
CA GLY A 460 -4.26 32.93 15.04
C GLY A 460 -4.56 32.13 16.31
N THR A 461 -5.45 31.14 16.23
CA THR A 461 -5.64 30.14 17.29
C THR A 461 -4.35 29.36 17.53
N ASP A 462 -3.90 29.31 18.79
CA ASP A 462 -2.79 28.44 19.21
C ASP A 462 -3.30 27.01 19.40
N ILE A 463 -3.20 26.20 18.35
CA ILE A 463 -3.70 24.83 18.31
C ILE A 463 -3.05 23.92 19.37
N ASN A 464 -1.83 24.23 19.82
CA ASN A 464 -1.12 23.44 20.82
C ASN A 464 -1.62 23.71 22.25
N ALA A 465 -2.43 24.74 22.44
CA ALA A 465 -2.98 25.13 23.74
C ALA A 465 -4.42 24.66 23.97
N ILE A 466 -5.02 23.95 23.00
CA ILE A 466 -6.41 23.50 23.03
C ILE A 466 -6.52 21.99 22.77
N ASP A 467 -7.60 21.39 23.24
CA ASP A 467 -8.03 20.04 22.86
C ASP A 467 -9.02 20.18 21.70
N LEU A 468 -8.68 19.63 20.53
CA LEU A 468 -9.52 19.77 19.34
C LEU A 468 -10.86 19.06 19.50
N ASP A 469 -10.94 17.97 20.27
CA ASP A 469 -12.19 17.23 20.46
C ASP A 469 -13.18 17.95 21.39
N GLU A 470 -12.72 18.94 22.17
CA GLU A 470 -13.58 19.82 22.95
C GLU A 470 -14.16 20.97 22.13
N GLU A 471 -13.46 21.39 21.07
CA GLU A 471 -13.80 22.57 20.25
C GLU A 471 -14.45 22.20 18.90
N LEU A 472 -14.12 21.03 18.35
CA LEU A 472 -14.54 20.56 17.02
C LEU A 472 -15.33 19.27 17.09
N GLN A 473 -16.08 19.01 16.02
CA GLN A 473 -16.81 17.77 15.77
C GLN A 473 -16.29 17.12 14.49
N PRO A 474 -16.30 15.77 14.40
CA PRO A 474 -15.95 15.11 13.15
C PRO A 474 -16.84 15.56 11.99
N GLY A 475 -16.21 16.00 10.90
CA GLY A 475 -16.87 16.66 9.76
C GLY A 475 -16.55 18.16 9.66
N ASP A 476 -16.08 18.80 10.72
CA ASP A 476 -15.58 20.18 10.66
C ASP A 476 -14.37 20.30 9.73
N VAL A 477 -14.19 21.46 9.11
CA VAL A 477 -13.15 21.66 8.11
C VAL A 477 -12.03 22.53 8.66
N LEU A 478 -10.82 21.98 8.68
CA LEU A 478 -9.60 22.65 9.07
C LEU A 478 -8.95 23.32 7.84
N TYR A 479 -8.34 24.47 8.08
CA TYR A 479 -7.64 25.25 7.07
C TYR A 479 -6.20 25.50 7.47
N PHE A 480 -5.32 25.44 6.47
CA PHE A 480 -3.88 25.54 6.65
C PHE A 480 -3.27 26.56 5.70
N SER A 481 -2.27 27.29 6.18
CA SER A 481 -1.60 28.36 5.44
C SER A 481 -0.12 28.06 5.22
N GLY A 482 0.46 28.54 4.13
CA GLY A 482 1.90 28.41 3.89
C GLY A 482 2.38 27.00 3.51
N THR A 483 1.50 26.07 3.11
CA THR A 483 1.91 24.71 2.73
C THR A 483 2.58 24.70 1.35
N TRP A 484 1.99 25.40 0.37
CA TRP A 484 2.56 25.58 -0.97
C TRP A 484 2.42 27.01 -1.54
N GLN A 485 1.57 27.85 -0.95
CA GLN A 485 1.46 29.28 -1.26
C GLN A 485 1.25 30.10 0.02
N GLU A 486 1.49 31.42 -0.07
CA GLU A 486 1.20 32.35 1.02
C GLU A 486 -0.31 32.40 1.33
N GLY A 487 -0.64 32.48 2.63
CA GLY A 487 -2.02 32.41 3.12
C GLY A 487 -2.63 31.01 2.98
N ILE A 488 -3.96 30.94 3.06
CA ILE A 488 -4.72 29.69 2.98
C ILE A 488 -4.36 28.95 1.68
N SER A 489 -3.86 27.74 1.85
CA SER A 489 -3.29 26.91 0.77
C SER A 489 -3.78 25.47 0.83
N HIS A 490 -4.20 24.97 1.99
CA HIS A 490 -4.68 23.61 2.13
C HIS A 490 -5.89 23.50 3.06
N THR A 491 -6.65 22.42 2.92
CA THR A 491 -7.85 22.15 3.73
C THR A 491 -8.05 20.65 3.95
N ALA A 492 -8.63 20.29 5.09
CA ALA A 492 -8.88 18.91 5.51
C ALA A 492 -10.16 18.81 6.33
N ILE A 493 -10.76 17.62 6.38
CA ILE A 493 -11.93 17.33 7.21
C ILE A 493 -11.46 16.65 8.50
N TYR A 494 -11.94 17.12 9.65
CA TYR A 494 -11.64 16.56 10.95
C TYR A 494 -12.32 15.21 11.16
N LEU A 495 -11.60 14.24 11.72
CA LEU A 495 -12.11 12.91 12.04
C LEU A 495 -12.30 12.69 13.55
N GLY A 496 -11.76 13.56 14.39
CA GLY A 496 -11.62 13.32 15.84
C GLY A 496 -10.22 12.82 16.19
N ASP A 497 -9.85 12.89 17.47
CA ASP A 497 -8.59 12.36 18.02
C ASP A 497 -7.33 12.91 17.31
N ASP A 498 -7.33 14.18 16.89
CA ASP A 498 -6.26 14.79 16.08
C ASP A 498 -6.04 14.15 14.70
N TYR A 499 -7.00 13.38 14.16
CA TYR A 499 -6.93 12.85 12.80
C TYR A 499 -7.73 13.70 11.81
N ILE A 500 -7.22 13.77 10.58
CA ILE A 500 -7.84 14.46 9.45
C ILE A 500 -7.89 13.56 8.23
N VAL A 501 -8.86 13.78 7.34
CA VAL A 501 -8.87 13.23 5.98
C VAL A 501 -8.72 14.36 4.97
N HIS A 502 -7.83 14.18 4.00
CA HIS A 502 -7.51 15.18 3.00
C HIS A 502 -6.86 14.58 1.75
N ALA A 503 -6.97 15.28 0.62
CA ALA A 503 -6.17 15.02 -0.56
C ALA A 503 -4.89 15.85 -0.52
N THR A 504 -3.73 15.20 -0.44
CA THR A 504 -2.43 15.89 -0.39
C THR A 504 -1.42 15.36 -1.40
N GLY A 505 -0.57 16.27 -1.90
CA GLY A 505 0.56 15.94 -2.73
C GLY A 505 1.69 15.23 -1.98
N GLU A 506 1.84 15.42 -0.65
CA GLU A 506 2.88 14.74 0.13
C GLU A 506 2.67 13.21 0.16
N GLU A 507 1.41 12.79 0.23
CA GLU A 507 1.00 11.37 0.27
C GLU A 507 0.61 10.86 -1.13
N GLY A 508 0.48 11.76 -2.10
CA GLY A 508 0.13 11.51 -3.50
C GLY A 508 -1.33 11.15 -3.74
N GLN A 509 -2.17 11.16 -2.70
CA GLN A 509 -3.56 10.69 -2.75
C GLN A 509 -4.41 11.28 -1.61
N THR A 510 -5.69 10.97 -1.64
CA THR A 510 -6.61 11.18 -0.52
C THR A 510 -6.33 10.15 0.57
N THR A 511 -6.02 10.62 1.77
CA THR A 511 -5.61 9.76 2.88
C THR A 511 -6.07 10.31 4.22
N ILE A 512 -5.97 9.47 5.24
CA ILE A 512 -6.05 9.85 6.64
C ILE A 512 -4.65 10.22 7.11
N SER A 513 -4.54 11.29 7.88
CA SER A 513 -3.30 11.78 8.47
C SER A 513 -3.54 12.21 9.90
N TYR A 514 -2.55 12.03 10.76
CA TYR A 514 -2.52 12.66 12.08
C TYR A 514 -2.11 14.13 11.95
N MET A 515 -2.58 14.97 12.88
CA MET A 515 -2.14 16.36 13.03
C MET A 515 -0.72 16.44 13.59
N SER A 516 0.26 16.10 12.74
CA SER A 516 1.70 16.20 13.03
C SER A 516 2.13 17.64 13.32
N GLU A 517 3.34 17.81 13.85
CA GLU A 517 3.95 19.13 14.11
C GLU A 517 3.88 20.02 12.87
N TYR A 518 4.20 19.48 11.68
CA TYR A 518 4.06 20.19 10.41
C TYR A 518 2.65 20.76 10.22
N TRP A 519 1.61 19.93 10.34
CA TRP A 519 0.26 20.40 10.11
C TRP A 519 -0.24 21.36 11.20
N ARG A 520 0.18 21.15 12.45
CA ARG A 520 -0.11 22.06 13.56
C ARG A 520 0.54 23.43 13.35
N ASP A 521 1.78 23.47 12.87
CA ASP A 521 2.48 24.71 12.52
C ASP A 521 1.83 25.46 11.36
N HIS A 522 1.23 24.73 10.41
CA HIS A 522 0.51 25.30 9.29
C HIS A 522 -0.97 25.60 9.58
N PHE A 523 -1.50 25.19 10.74
CA PHE A 523 -2.90 25.38 11.09
C PHE A 523 -3.26 26.87 11.15
N THR A 524 -4.41 27.21 10.56
CA THR A 524 -4.93 28.58 10.54
C THR A 524 -6.23 28.72 11.33
N GLY A 525 -7.15 27.78 11.16
CA GLY A 525 -8.47 27.83 11.80
C GLY A 525 -9.40 26.74 11.31
N ALA A 526 -10.63 26.74 11.83
CA ALA A 526 -11.65 25.73 11.54
C ALA A 526 -13.02 26.35 11.25
N LYS A 527 -13.78 25.68 10.39
CA LYS A 527 -15.08 26.11 9.88
C LYS A 527 -16.12 24.99 9.96
N ARG A 528 -17.39 25.38 10.12
CA ARG A 528 -18.57 24.54 9.93
C ARG A 528 -19.48 25.14 8.87
N PHE A 529 -20.20 24.27 8.14
CA PHE A 529 -20.99 24.67 6.97
C PHE A 529 -22.46 24.28 7.02
N ASP A 530 -22.98 23.84 8.18
CA ASP A 530 -24.40 23.49 8.36
C ASP A 530 -25.33 24.64 7.95
N ASP A 531 -24.87 25.88 8.16
CA ASP A 531 -25.57 27.11 7.80
C ASP A 531 -25.68 27.33 6.29
N LEU A 532 -24.94 26.61 5.45
CA LEU A 532 -24.98 26.70 4.00
C LEU A 532 -25.85 25.63 3.34
N THR A 533 -26.47 24.74 4.12
CA THR A 533 -27.38 23.70 3.62
C THR A 533 -28.58 24.33 2.92
N ILE A 534 -28.87 23.88 1.70
CA ILE A 534 -30.02 24.37 0.94
C ILE A 534 -31.30 23.90 1.62
N GLN A 535 -32.20 24.84 1.88
CA GLN A 535 -33.53 24.55 2.40
C GLN A 535 -34.47 24.27 1.22
N TYR A 536 -34.94 23.03 1.11
CA TYR A 536 -35.85 22.56 0.05
C TYR A 536 -37.33 22.70 0.40
N ASP A 537 -37.65 23.40 1.49
CA ASP A 537 -39.03 23.69 1.89
C ASP A 537 -39.73 24.67 0.94
N ASN A 538 -38.97 25.51 0.22
CA ASN A 538 -39.51 26.37 -0.82
C ASN A 538 -39.56 25.66 -2.19
N ASP A 539 -40.76 25.53 -2.77
CA ASP A 539 -40.98 24.84 -4.05
C ASP A 539 -40.15 25.42 -5.20
N ALA A 540 -39.99 26.74 -5.29
CA ALA A 540 -39.15 27.35 -6.34
C ALA A 540 -37.67 27.03 -6.16
N VAL A 541 -37.19 26.89 -4.92
CA VAL A 541 -35.81 26.45 -4.65
C VAL A 541 -35.63 24.98 -5.02
N PHE A 542 -36.58 24.13 -4.65
CA PHE A 542 -36.59 22.72 -5.03
C PHE A 542 -36.54 22.57 -6.56
N GLU A 543 -37.47 23.21 -7.28
CA GLU A 543 -37.52 23.19 -8.74
C GLU A 543 -36.24 23.75 -9.37
N ALA A 544 -35.73 24.88 -8.87
CA ALA A 544 -34.49 25.46 -9.37
C ALA A 544 -33.28 24.52 -9.19
N HIS A 545 -33.23 23.79 -8.06
CA HIS A 545 -32.14 22.89 -7.74
C HIS A 545 -32.10 21.67 -8.67
N GLN A 546 -33.25 21.08 -9.00
CA GLN A 546 -33.32 19.93 -9.93
C GLN A 546 -32.76 20.26 -11.31
N LEU A 547 -32.77 21.55 -11.67
CA LEU A 547 -32.29 22.03 -12.96
C LEU A 547 -30.79 22.35 -12.96
N VAL A 548 -30.09 22.29 -11.82
CA VAL A 548 -28.64 22.52 -11.74
C VAL A 548 -27.89 21.56 -12.68
N GLY A 549 -27.01 22.10 -13.52
CA GLY A 549 -26.31 21.38 -14.58
C GLY A 549 -26.99 21.46 -15.96
N THR A 550 -28.24 21.91 -16.05
CA THR A 550 -28.93 22.11 -17.35
C THR A 550 -28.20 23.15 -18.20
N GLU A 551 -27.99 22.87 -19.48
CA GLU A 551 -27.21 23.74 -20.37
C GLU A 551 -27.85 25.12 -20.59
N TYR A 552 -26.99 26.10 -20.89
CA TYR A 552 -27.46 27.42 -21.33
C TYR A 552 -27.77 27.41 -22.82
N THR A 553 -29.00 27.78 -23.18
CA THR A 553 -29.45 27.96 -24.56
C THR A 553 -30.12 29.32 -24.72
N LEU A 554 -29.60 30.14 -25.64
CA LEU A 554 -30.21 31.45 -25.92
C LEU A 554 -31.64 31.28 -26.41
N GLY A 555 -32.61 31.82 -25.66
CA GLY A 555 -34.03 31.68 -25.96
C GLY A 555 -34.69 30.44 -25.36
N GLY A 556 -33.91 29.52 -24.79
CA GLY A 556 -34.42 28.27 -24.21
C GLY A 556 -35.26 28.48 -22.95
N THR A 557 -36.28 27.64 -22.78
CA THR A 557 -37.29 27.75 -21.70
C THR A 557 -37.68 26.39 -21.11
N THR A 558 -36.96 25.32 -21.43
CA THR A 558 -37.27 23.97 -20.96
C THR A 558 -35.98 23.20 -20.63
N PRO A 559 -36.03 22.16 -19.78
CA PRO A 559 -34.85 21.38 -19.44
C PRO A 559 -34.19 20.72 -20.67
N ASP A 560 -35.00 20.15 -21.57
CA ASP A 560 -34.52 19.45 -22.78
C ASP A 560 -33.82 20.37 -23.78
N GLU A 561 -34.28 21.62 -23.92
CA GLU A 561 -33.69 22.60 -24.82
C GLU A 561 -32.54 23.37 -24.19
N GLY A 562 -32.41 23.33 -22.87
CA GLY A 562 -31.62 24.25 -22.06
C GLY A 562 -32.35 25.57 -21.79
N PHE A 563 -31.78 26.38 -20.91
CA PHE A 563 -32.39 27.63 -20.46
C PHE A 563 -31.58 28.86 -20.85
N ASP A 564 -32.24 29.99 -21.06
CA ASP A 564 -31.63 31.29 -20.75
C ASP A 564 -32.07 31.81 -19.38
N THR A 565 -31.49 32.92 -18.94
CA THR A 565 -31.71 33.44 -17.58
C THR A 565 -33.17 33.74 -17.27
N GLY A 566 -33.90 34.35 -18.20
CA GLY A 566 -35.32 34.68 -18.00
C GLY A 566 -36.24 33.46 -18.13
N GLY A 567 -35.92 32.56 -19.07
CA GLY A 567 -36.65 31.33 -19.31
C GLY A 567 -36.54 30.34 -18.14
N PHE A 568 -35.36 30.28 -17.51
CA PHE A 568 -35.12 29.50 -16.30
C PHE A 568 -36.06 29.93 -15.16
N VAL A 569 -36.02 31.21 -14.79
CA VAL A 569 -36.84 31.73 -13.68
C VAL A 569 -38.34 31.64 -13.99
N GLN A 570 -38.72 31.87 -15.25
CA GLN A 570 -40.10 31.67 -15.71
C GLN A 570 -40.55 30.21 -15.53
N TYR A 571 -39.72 29.25 -15.95
CA TYR A 571 -40.03 27.83 -15.82
C TYR A 571 -40.17 27.43 -14.35
N VAL A 572 -39.21 27.80 -13.50
CA VAL A 572 -39.22 27.50 -12.06
C VAL A 572 -40.51 28.01 -11.40
N TYR A 573 -40.86 29.28 -11.59
CA TYR A 573 -42.08 29.84 -11.00
C TYR A 573 -43.37 29.19 -11.54
N ASN A 574 -43.36 28.78 -12.81
CA ASN A 574 -44.50 28.09 -13.39
C ASN A 574 -44.65 26.66 -12.85
N GLN A 575 -43.55 25.92 -12.66
CA GLN A 575 -43.61 24.57 -12.08
C GLN A 575 -43.97 24.64 -10.59
N ALA A 576 -43.31 25.51 -9.83
CA ALA A 576 -43.54 25.64 -8.39
C ALA A 576 -44.96 26.12 -8.05
N TRP A 577 -45.43 27.18 -8.72
CA TRP A 577 -46.64 27.90 -8.27
C TRP A 577 -47.65 28.18 -9.38
N GLN A 578 -47.48 27.61 -10.57
CA GLN A 578 -48.28 27.93 -11.77
C GLN A 578 -48.34 29.43 -12.07
N TYR A 579 -47.33 30.17 -11.60
CA TYR A 579 -47.27 31.61 -11.74
C TYR A 579 -46.67 31.94 -13.12
N ASP A 580 -47.46 32.58 -13.98
CA ASP A 580 -47.05 32.95 -15.34
C ASP A 580 -46.16 34.20 -15.34
N LEU A 581 -44.91 34.03 -14.90
CA LEU A 581 -43.91 35.10 -14.96
C LEU A 581 -43.64 35.52 -16.41
N PRO A 582 -43.43 36.82 -16.70
CA PRO A 582 -43.02 37.26 -18.02
C PRO A 582 -41.71 36.62 -18.49
N ARG A 583 -41.59 36.42 -19.80
CA ARG A 583 -40.42 35.78 -20.42
C ARG A 583 -39.06 36.46 -20.16
N TYR A 584 -39.04 37.78 -20.04
CA TYR A 584 -37.79 38.56 -20.01
C TYR A 584 -37.56 39.18 -18.63
N GLY A 585 -36.32 39.10 -18.12
CA GLY A 585 -35.94 39.62 -16.80
C GLY A 585 -36.29 41.10 -16.57
N LYS A 586 -36.32 41.94 -17.61
CA LYS A 586 -36.76 43.34 -17.49
C LYS A 586 -38.25 43.48 -17.13
N GLN A 587 -39.08 42.56 -17.62
CA GLN A 587 -40.51 42.55 -17.30
C GLN A 587 -40.73 41.94 -15.92
N GLN A 588 -40.05 40.83 -15.61
CA GLN A 588 -40.05 40.22 -14.28
C GLN A 588 -39.68 41.27 -13.22
N TRP A 589 -38.57 42.01 -13.40
CA TRP A 589 -38.15 43.11 -12.52
C TRP A 589 -39.23 44.17 -12.28
N LYS A 590 -40.02 44.48 -13.32
CA LYS A 590 -41.06 45.52 -13.24
C LYS A 590 -42.30 45.04 -12.49
N GLU A 591 -42.58 43.74 -12.55
CA GLU A 591 -43.77 43.12 -11.97
C GLU A 591 -43.62 42.84 -10.49
N GLY A 592 -42.45 42.38 -10.05
CA GLY A 592 -42.18 42.06 -8.65
C GLY A 592 -42.13 43.27 -7.72
N THR A 593 -42.42 43.03 -6.45
CA THR A 593 -42.31 44.01 -5.37
C THR A 593 -40.86 44.10 -4.91
N GLU A 594 -40.31 45.30 -4.83
CA GLU A 594 -38.92 45.49 -4.37
C GLU A 594 -38.78 45.21 -2.89
N ILE A 595 -37.74 44.44 -2.53
CA ILE A 595 -37.37 44.16 -1.16
C ILE A 595 -35.87 44.42 -0.93
N PRO A 596 -35.46 44.82 0.29
CA PRO A 596 -34.06 44.80 0.70
C PRO A 596 -33.46 43.38 0.59
N MET A 597 -32.16 43.27 0.31
CA MET A 597 -31.49 41.97 0.23
C MET A 597 -31.54 41.23 1.58
N GLU A 598 -31.49 41.97 2.68
CA GLU A 598 -31.55 41.45 4.04
C GLU A 598 -32.92 40.86 4.40
N GLU A 599 -33.96 41.19 3.62
CA GLU A 599 -35.32 40.66 3.74
C GLU A 599 -35.61 39.60 2.66
N ALA A 600 -34.65 39.29 1.79
CA ALA A 600 -34.84 38.26 0.76
C ALA A 600 -34.96 36.88 1.41
N GLU A 601 -35.98 36.14 1.00
CA GLU A 601 -36.27 34.78 1.43
C GLU A 601 -36.01 33.79 0.29
N PRO A 602 -35.66 32.52 0.58
CA PRO A 602 -35.53 31.50 -0.45
C PRO A 602 -36.75 31.49 -1.38
N GLY A 603 -36.51 31.47 -2.69
CA GLY A 603 -37.55 31.61 -3.73
C GLY A 603 -37.66 33.01 -4.34
N ASP A 604 -37.23 34.07 -3.65
CA ASP A 604 -37.21 35.42 -4.21
C ASP A 604 -36.25 35.55 -5.41
N ILE A 605 -36.48 36.54 -6.28
CA ILE A 605 -35.64 36.75 -7.46
C ILE A 605 -34.65 37.89 -7.22
N LEU A 606 -33.36 37.56 -7.33
CA LEU A 606 -32.27 38.53 -7.38
C LEU A 606 -32.02 38.97 -8.82
N PHE A 607 -31.80 40.27 -9.02
CA PHE A 607 -31.57 40.83 -10.35
C PHE A 607 -30.19 41.44 -10.50
N PHE A 608 -29.57 41.20 -11.65
CA PHE A 608 -28.22 41.64 -11.96
C PHE A 608 -28.10 42.33 -13.31
N GLN A 609 -27.15 43.24 -13.41
CA GLN A 609 -26.83 43.98 -14.62
C GLN A 609 -25.98 43.12 -15.57
N GLY A 610 -26.51 42.88 -16.77
CA GLY A 610 -25.79 42.26 -17.89
C GLY A 610 -26.06 42.98 -19.22
N SER A 611 -25.87 42.28 -20.34
CA SER A 611 -26.33 42.75 -21.66
C SER A 611 -27.86 42.88 -21.72
N SER A 612 -28.54 42.10 -20.87
CA SER A 612 -29.93 42.26 -20.44
C SER A 612 -29.98 42.11 -18.91
N ILE A 613 -31.13 42.41 -18.30
CA ILE A 613 -31.33 42.16 -16.86
C ILE A 613 -31.35 40.65 -16.64
N ILE A 614 -30.49 40.18 -15.73
CA ILE A 614 -30.33 38.76 -15.39
C ILE A 614 -31.08 38.48 -14.09
N PRO A 615 -32.18 37.71 -14.12
CA PRO A 615 -32.83 37.20 -12.92
C PRO A 615 -32.13 35.91 -12.44
N ALA A 616 -32.16 35.66 -11.13
CA ALA A 616 -31.63 34.47 -10.46
C ALA A 616 -32.50 34.14 -9.23
N ILE A 617 -32.71 32.86 -8.94
CA ILE A 617 -33.49 32.42 -7.77
C ILE A 617 -32.60 32.49 -6.54
N TYR A 618 -33.01 33.23 -5.50
CA TYR A 618 -32.33 33.23 -4.22
C TYR A 618 -32.62 31.93 -3.48
N ILE A 619 -31.58 31.31 -2.90
CA ILE A 619 -31.71 30.02 -2.20
C ILE A 619 -31.27 30.12 -0.72
N GLY A 620 -31.23 31.34 -0.17
CA GLY A 620 -30.70 31.59 1.17
C GLY A 620 -29.18 31.80 1.20
N ASN A 621 -28.64 32.18 2.35
CA ASN A 621 -27.21 32.22 2.65
C ASN A 621 -26.32 32.96 1.63
N LYS A 622 -26.87 34.03 1.03
CA LYS A 622 -26.20 34.78 -0.06
C LYS A 622 -25.85 33.90 -1.26
N GLN A 623 -26.55 32.78 -1.44
CA GLN A 623 -26.45 31.91 -2.60
C GLN A 623 -27.66 32.08 -3.51
N MET A 624 -27.43 31.83 -4.79
CA MET A 624 -28.47 31.89 -5.81
C MET A 624 -28.25 30.82 -6.87
N ILE A 625 -29.33 30.39 -7.51
CA ILE A 625 -29.29 29.56 -8.72
C ILE A 625 -29.52 30.47 -9.92
N VAL A 626 -28.60 30.41 -10.87
CA VAL A 626 -28.64 31.24 -12.08
C VAL A 626 -28.12 30.48 -13.28
N THR A 627 -28.66 30.77 -14.46
CA THR A 627 -28.13 30.24 -15.71
C THR A 627 -26.97 31.09 -16.22
N THR A 628 -25.84 30.45 -16.53
CA THR A 628 -24.63 31.10 -17.05
C THR A 628 -24.23 30.51 -18.38
N ALA A 629 -23.68 31.34 -19.27
CA ALA A 629 -23.27 30.88 -20.60
C ALA A 629 -22.15 29.80 -20.58
N SER A 630 -21.39 29.69 -19.48
CA SER A 630 -20.27 28.74 -19.37
C SER A 630 -20.58 27.50 -18.56
N LYS A 631 -21.53 27.54 -17.62
CA LYS A 631 -21.83 26.42 -16.71
C LYS A 631 -23.30 25.99 -16.74
N GLY A 632 -24.13 26.58 -17.60
CA GLY A 632 -25.56 26.34 -17.54
C GLY A 632 -26.16 26.85 -16.23
N VAL A 633 -27.21 26.20 -15.76
CA VAL A 633 -27.82 26.44 -14.44
C VAL A 633 -26.82 26.02 -13.35
N THR A 634 -26.42 26.96 -12.49
CA THR A 634 -25.39 26.74 -11.46
C THR A 634 -25.71 27.52 -10.19
N VAL A 635 -25.27 26.98 -9.06
CA VAL A 635 -25.24 27.69 -7.77
C VAL A 635 -24.09 28.70 -7.77
N ILE A 636 -24.34 29.90 -7.26
CA ILE A 636 -23.36 30.97 -7.07
C ILE A 636 -23.47 31.49 -5.65
N ASN A 637 -22.33 31.60 -4.96
CA ASN A 637 -22.23 32.29 -3.67
C ASN A 637 -21.79 33.75 -3.90
N LEU A 638 -22.60 34.71 -3.45
CA LEU A 638 -22.37 36.15 -3.64
C LEU A 638 -21.24 36.69 -2.76
N THR A 639 -20.87 36.02 -1.68
CA THR A 639 -19.72 36.43 -0.84
C THR A 639 -18.40 36.20 -1.59
N THR A 640 -18.29 35.09 -2.32
CA THR A 640 -17.02 34.65 -2.93
C THR A 640 -16.91 34.94 -4.43
N SER A 641 -18.02 35.30 -5.08
CA SER A 641 -18.02 35.69 -6.47
C SER A 641 -17.50 37.12 -6.67
N ASP A 642 -16.49 37.31 -7.54
CA ASP A 642 -16.07 38.65 -7.98
C ASP A 642 -17.01 39.27 -9.04
N TYR A 643 -17.77 38.45 -9.77
CA TYR A 643 -18.56 38.89 -10.91
C TYR A 643 -19.92 39.49 -10.52
N TRP A 644 -20.68 38.77 -9.70
CA TRP A 644 -22.09 39.05 -9.43
C TRP A 644 -22.36 40.24 -8.49
N PRO A 645 -21.65 40.45 -7.36
CA PRO A 645 -21.94 41.55 -6.43
C PRO A 645 -21.85 42.93 -7.07
N SER A 646 -20.86 43.16 -7.94
CA SER A 646 -20.70 44.43 -8.67
C SER A 646 -21.83 44.73 -9.67
N ARG A 647 -22.66 43.73 -9.97
CA ARG A 647 -23.79 43.80 -10.91
C ARG A 647 -25.13 43.75 -10.22
N TYR A 648 -25.18 43.53 -8.91
CA TYR A 648 -26.43 43.42 -8.18
C TYR A 648 -27.27 44.69 -8.32
N MET A 649 -28.53 44.53 -8.72
CA MET A 649 -29.48 45.62 -8.94
C MET A 649 -30.49 45.74 -7.81
N GLY A 650 -30.92 44.61 -7.24
CA GLY A 650 -31.93 44.52 -6.19
C GLY A 650 -32.64 43.16 -6.18
N ALA A 651 -33.45 42.93 -5.16
CA ALA A 651 -34.27 41.73 -4.99
C ALA A 651 -35.74 42.06 -5.19
N ARG A 652 -36.52 41.08 -5.66
CA ARG A 652 -37.96 41.19 -5.82
C ARG A 652 -38.65 39.95 -5.28
N THR A 653 -39.76 40.18 -4.59
CA THR A 653 -40.72 39.15 -4.20
C THR A 653 -41.99 39.23 -5.05
N TYR A 654 -42.73 38.13 -5.13
CA TYR A 654 -43.93 37.97 -5.96
C TYR A 654 -45.04 37.37 -5.11
N ASP A 655 -46.24 37.90 -5.29
CA ASP A 655 -47.44 37.37 -4.63
C ASP A 655 -47.86 36.08 -5.34
N THR A 656 -47.33 34.96 -4.86
CA THR A 656 -47.50 33.63 -5.43
C THR A 656 -48.56 32.82 -4.70
N GLU A 657 -49.46 33.47 -3.95
CA GLU A 657 -50.60 32.81 -3.31
C GLU A 657 -51.42 32.04 -4.36
N VAL A 658 -51.18 30.72 -4.43
CA VAL A 658 -52.07 29.77 -5.10
C VAL A 658 -53.31 29.69 -4.22
N GLU A 659 -54.53 29.81 -4.77
CA GLU A 659 -55.76 29.57 -4.00
C GLU A 659 -55.66 28.16 -3.37
N GLU A 660 -55.34 28.11 -2.08
CA GLU A 660 -55.30 26.87 -1.32
C GLU A 660 -56.65 26.16 -1.41
N SER A 661 -56.60 24.85 -1.61
CA SER A 661 -57.81 24.04 -1.72
C SER A 661 -58.58 24.07 -0.40
N GLU A 662 -59.88 24.40 -0.46
CA GLU A 662 -60.78 24.36 0.72
C GLU A 662 -60.73 22.97 1.40
N VAL A 663 -60.48 21.91 0.63
CA VAL A 663 -60.29 20.53 1.12
C VAL A 663 -59.01 20.42 1.96
N ALA A 664 -57.90 20.95 1.48
CA ALA A 664 -56.63 20.91 2.20
C ALA A 664 -56.67 21.76 3.48
N GLN A 665 -57.19 22.99 3.38
CA GLN A 665 -57.36 23.88 4.54
C GLN A 665 -58.24 23.26 5.63
N LEU A 666 -59.30 22.56 5.23
CA LEU A 666 -60.16 21.89 6.19
C LEU A 666 -59.44 20.69 6.82
N ALA A 667 -58.72 19.88 6.04
CA ALA A 667 -57.97 18.74 6.56
C ALA A 667 -56.94 19.16 7.62
N GLU A 668 -56.23 20.28 7.39
CA GLU A 668 -55.24 20.84 8.32
C GLU A 668 -55.83 21.19 9.68
N GLN A 669 -57.06 21.69 9.71
CA GLN A 669 -57.73 22.06 10.97
C GLN A 669 -57.97 20.86 11.88
N TYR A 670 -58.03 19.65 11.34
CA TYR A 670 -58.25 18.42 12.11
C TYR A 670 -56.95 17.73 12.56
N VAL A 671 -55.76 18.25 12.19
CA VAL A 671 -54.49 17.63 12.59
C VAL A 671 -54.33 17.63 14.11
N GLY A 672 -54.00 16.47 14.68
CA GLY A 672 -53.89 16.24 16.12
C GLY A 672 -55.20 15.85 16.81
N GLU A 673 -56.32 15.79 16.08
CA GLU A 673 -57.57 15.23 16.59
C GLU A 673 -57.60 13.70 16.46
N SER A 674 -58.31 13.05 17.40
CA SER A 674 -58.58 11.62 17.34
C SER A 674 -59.64 11.30 16.29
N PHE A 675 -59.42 10.28 15.47
CA PHE A 675 -60.35 9.82 14.45
C PHE A 675 -60.44 8.29 14.45
N ASP A 676 -61.58 7.76 14.89
CA ASP A 676 -61.77 6.32 15.15
C ASP A 676 -62.09 5.48 13.89
N GLU A 677 -62.12 6.10 12.71
CA GLU A 677 -62.40 5.43 11.42
C GLU A 677 -61.15 5.38 10.51
N THR A 678 -61.29 4.84 9.29
CA THR A 678 -60.17 4.69 8.35
C THR A 678 -59.78 6.02 7.70
N SER A 679 -58.56 6.09 7.16
CA SER A 679 -58.13 7.24 6.35
C SER A 679 -59.06 7.51 5.17
N THR A 680 -59.63 6.47 4.53
CA THR A 680 -60.67 6.61 3.49
C THR A 680 -61.92 7.35 4.00
N MET A 681 -62.38 7.04 5.21
CA MET A 681 -63.53 7.71 5.80
C MET A 681 -63.23 9.15 6.16
N PHE A 682 -61.99 9.44 6.57
CA PHE A 682 -61.52 10.81 6.76
C PHE A 682 -61.53 11.60 5.44
N MET A 683 -60.98 11.06 4.34
CA MET A 683 -61.03 11.72 3.02
C MET A 683 -62.47 12.05 2.63
N LYS A 684 -63.37 11.06 2.78
CA LYS A 684 -64.79 11.21 2.47
C LYS A 684 -65.43 12.32 3.29
N GLN A 685 -65.14 12.42 4.59
CA GLN A 685 -65.67 13.49 5.44
C GLN A 685 -65.19 14.86 4.98
N ILE A 686 -63.87 15.04 4.80
CA ILE A 686 -63.30 16.33 4.42
C ILE A 686 -63.83 16.80 3.06
N TYR A 687 -63.86 15.92 2.06
CA TYR A 687 -64.38 16.26 0.74
C TYR A 687 -65.89 16.56 0.74
N ALA A 688 -66.68 15.88 1.57
CA ALA A 688 -68.09 16.17 1.71
C ALA A 688 -68.35 17.52 2.39
N GLU A 689 -67.51 17.90 3.37
CA GLU A 689 -67.65 19.14 4.14
C GLU A 689 -67.09 20.36 3.40
N ALA A 690 -65.89 20.25 2.82
CA ALA A 690 -65.25 21.34 2.10
C ALA A 690 -65.83 21.54 0.69
N ALA A 691 -65.93 20.46 -0.10
CA ALA A 691 -66.27 20.56 -1.52
C ALA A 691 -67.68 20.07 -1.87
N GLY A 692 -68.44 19.53 -0.90
CA GLY A 692 -69.75 18.94 -1.15
C GLY A 692 -69.71 17.65 -1.99
N ILE A 693 -68.56 16.98 -2.07
CA ILE A 693 -68.33 15.77 -2.88
C ILE A 693 -68.44 14.53 -1.99
N ASP A 694 -69.38 13.63 -2.31
CA ASP A 694 -69.55 12.37 -1.59
C ASP A 694 -68.64 11.28 -2.17
N LEU A 695 -67.45 11.10 -1.58
CA LEU A 695 -66.47 10.09 -2.01
C LEU A 695 -66.86 8.66 -1.61
N PRO A 696 -66.40 7.61 -2.32
CA PRO A 696 -66.55 6.23 -1.89
C PRO A 696 -65.94 5.95 -0.51
N SER A 697 -66.58 5.07 0.29
CA SER A 697 -66.08 4.66 1.61
C SER A 697 -65.14 3.45 1.56
N ASN A 698 -64.98 2.82 0.40
CA ASN A 698 -64.05 1.72 0.16
C ASN A 698 -62.82 2.28 -0.56
N LEU A 699 -61.62 1.95 -0.07
CA LEU A 699 -60.35 2.43 -0.62
C LEU A 699 -60.11 2.00 -2.07
N GLU A 700 -60.54 0.78 -2.45
CA GLU A 700 -60.40 0.28 -3.83
C GLU A 700 -61.32 1.05 -4.79
N GLU A 701 -62.53 1.38 -4.35
CA GLU A 701 -63.47 2.21 -5.14
C GLU A 701 -63.02 3.68 -5.18
N LEU A 702 -62.50 4.20 -4.06
CA LEU A 702 -61.95 5.56 -3.98
C LEU A 702 -60.74 5.70 -4.89
N ARG A 703 -59.89 4.68 -4.96
CA ARG A 703 -58.76 4.67 -5.87
C ARG A 703 -59.19 4.78 -7.32
N GLU A 704 -60.38 4.34 -7.72
CA GLU A 704 -60.84 4.54 -9.11
C GLU A 704 -61.55 5.89 -9.33
N TYR A 705 -61.64 6.73 -8.31
CA TYR A 705 -62.33 8.02 -8.34
C TYR A 705 -61.35 9.17 -8.65
N GLY A 706 -61.72 10.03 -9.61
CA GLY A 706 -60.88 11.14 -10.07
C GLY A 706 -59.79 10.74 -11.07
N ASP A 707 -59.14 11.75 -11.65
CA ASP A 707 -58.13 11.57 -12.69
C ASP A 707 -56.75 11.30 -12.06
N LYS A 708 -56.02 10.33 -12.61
CA LYS A 708 -54.62 10.08 -12.20
C LYS A 708 -53.76 11.29 -12.51
N ARG A 709 -52.88 11.61 -11.58
CA ARG A 709 -51.94 12.72 -11.67
C ARG A 709 -50.55 12.24 -11.29
N HIS A 710 -49.54 12.75 -11.98
CA HIS A 710 -48.16 12.43 -11.62
C HIS A 710 -47.85 13.01 -10.24
N ILE A 711 -46.96 12.37 -9.49
CA ILE A 711 -46.63 12.83 -8.13
C ILE A 711 -46.08 14.26 -8.12
N GLU A 712 -45.26 14.60 -9.11
CA GLU A 712 -44.67 15.93 -9.32
C GLU A 712 -45.72 16.98 -9.74
N GLU A 713 -46.92 16.54 -10.14
CA GLU A 713 -47.99 17.43 -10.58
C GLU A 713 -49.08 17.61 -9.51
N LEU A 714 -48.93 17.00 -8.33
CA LEU A 714 -49.94 17.05 -7.27
C LEU A 714 -50.19 18.48 -6.81
N GLN A 715 -51.46 18.79 -6.65
CA GLN A 715 -51.94 20.08 -6.16
C GLN A 715 -52.60 19.91 -4.81
N SER A 716 -52.54 20.96 -3.99
CA SER A 716 -53.24 21.00 -2.70
C SER A 716 -54.70 20.55 -2.87
N GLY A 717 -55.13 19.63 -2.03
CA GLY A 717 -56.42 18.93 -2.10
C GLY A 717 -56.37 17.55 -2.75
N ASP A 718 -55.37 17.21 -3.57
CA ASP A 718 -55.32 15.92 -4.26
C ASP A 718 -55.24 14.73 -3.30
N LEU A 719 -55.76 13.58 -3.74
CA LEU A 719 -55.68 12.33 -3.00
C LEU A 719 -54.39 11.58 -3.32
N MET A 720 -53.78 10.99 -2.30
CA MET A 720 -52.57 10.19 -2.40
C MET A 720 -52.84 8.78 -1.89
N PHE A 721 -52.36 7.75 -2.57
CA PHE A 721 -52.60 6.35 -2.22
C PHE A 721 -51.30 5.63 -1.87
N PHE A 722 -51.26 4.94 -0.73
CA PHE A 722 -50.06 4.31 -0.19
C PHE A 722 -50.23 2.81 0.05
N SER A 723 -49.15 2.06 -0.15
CA SER A 723 -49.01 0.63 0.13
C SER A 723 -48.36 0.37 1.51
N ASP A 724 -48.54 -0.83 2.07
CA ASP A 724 -47.87 -1.26 3.30
C ASP A 724 -46.43 -1.74 3.04
N THR A 725 -46.17 -2.28 1.86
CA THR A 725 -44.84 -2.73 1.40
C THR A 725 -44.17 -1.74 0.46
N GLU A 726 -42.85 -1.62 0.52
CA GLU A 726 -42.09 -0.81 -0.45
C GLU A 726 -42.33 -1.27 -1.89
N HIS A 727 -42.62 -0.31 -2.77
CA HIS A 727 -43.00 -0.51 -4.17
C HIS A 727 -44.23 -1.42 -4.36
N GLY A 728 -45.10 -1.53 -3.36
CA GLY A 728 -46.36 -2.24 -3.45
C GLY A 728 -47.34 -1.57 -4.41
N THR A 729 -48.26 -2.33 -4.99
CA THR A 729 -49.27 -1.82 -5.94
C THR A 729 -50.67 -1.70 -5.36
N ASP A 730 -50.89 -2.26 -4.17
CA ASP A 730 -52.20 -2.36 -3.53
C ASP A 730 -52.32 -1.32 -2.41
N PRO A 731 -53.30 -0.39 -2.47
CA PRO A 731 -53.41 0.67 -1.48
C PRO A 731 -53.99 0.11 -0.17
N VAL A 732 -53.36 0.47 0.93
CA VAL A 732 -53.86 0.22 2.30
C VAL A 732 -54.26 1.51 3.01
N MET A 733 -53.82 2.66 2.48
CA MET A 733 -54.00 3.99 3.08
C MET A 733 -54.16 5.04 1.98
N THR A 734 -54.87 6.13 2.33
CA THR A 734 -54.97 7.32 1.49
C THR A 734 -54.66 8.58 2.31
N GLY A 735 -54.27 9.67 1.65
CA GLY A 735 -54.01 10.98 2.27
C GLY A 735 -54.51 12.13 1.40
N ILE A 736 -54.71 13.32 1.99
CA ILE A 736 -54.92 14.58 1.25
C ILE A 736 -53.59 15.30 1.16
N PHE A 737 -53.10 15.55 -0.05
CA PHE A 737 -51.93 16.39 -0.28
C PHE A 737 -52.29 17.84 0.05
N VAL A 738 -51.48 18.52 0.86
CA VAL A 738 -51.76 19.90 1.29
C VAL A 738 -50.77 20.92 0.71
N GLY A 739 -49.68 20.46 0.10
CA GLY A 739 -48.61 21.30 -0.45
C GLY A 739 -47.25 20.98 0.20
N GLU A 740 -46.15 21.47 -0.36
CA GLU A 740 -44.78 21.32 0.19
C GLU A 740 -44.38 19.86 0.51
N GLY A 741 -44.79 18.89 -0.32
CA GLY A 741 -44.56 17.47 -0.06
C GLY A 741 -45.33 16.90 1.14
N THR A 742 -46.27 17.66 1.71
CA THR A 742 -47.01 17.33 2.93
C THR A 742 -48.37 16.73 2.59
N PHE A 743 -48.77 15.72 3.36
CA PHE A 743 -50.12 15.16 3.28
C PHE A 743 -50.69 14.89 4.67
N ILE A 744 -52.02 14.87 4.75
CA ILE A 744 -52.76 14.58 5.96
C ILE A 744 -53.47 13.25 5.82
N THR A 745 -53.34 12.40 6.83
CA THR A 745 -53.97 11.09 6.86
C THR A 745 -54.31 10.68 8.30
N VAL A 746 -54.86 9.48 8.46
CA VAL A 746 -55.15 8.87 9.76
C VAL A 746 -54.19 7.72 9.99
N ILE A 747 -53.43 7.77 11.09
CA ILE A 747 -52.52 6.71 11.52
C ILE A 747 -52.81 6.43 12.99
N ASP A 748 -52.98 5.15 13.34
CA ASP A 748 -53.23 4.69 14.71
C ASP A 748 -54.37 5.42 15.45
N GLY A 749 -55.38 5.88 14.70
CA GLY A 749 -56.55 6.58 15.23
C GLY A 749 -56.35 8.08 15.48
N GLU A 750 -55.26 8.67 14.98
CA GLU A 750 -54.97 10.10 15.05
C GLU A 750 -54.82 10.69 13.65
N ILE A 751 -55.34 11.90 13.45
CA ILE A 751 -55.16 12.66 12.22
C ILE A 751 -53.79 13.32 12.27
N VAL A 752 -52.92 12.96 11.34
CA VAL A 752 -51.52 13.34 11.35
C VAL A 752 -51.11 13.98 10.04
N SER A 753 -50.20 14.95 10.14
CA SER A 753 -49.45 15.50 9.00
C SER A 753 -48.14 14.74 8.82
N ARG A 754 -47.77 14.44 7.58
CA ARG A 754 -46.55 13.74 7.18
C ARG A 754 -45.93 14.39 5.95
N LYS A 755 -44.59 14.46 5.90
CA LYS A 755 -43.84 14.95 4.74
C LYS A 755 -43.26 13.77 3.95
N ILE A 756 -43.52 13.75 2.64
CA ILE A 756 -43.05 12.71 1.72
C ILE A 756 -41.57 12.92 1.40
N ASN A 757 -41.17 14.18 1.18
CA ASN A 757 -39.83 14.53 0.70
C ASN A 757 -38.73 14.26 1.75
N ASN A 758 -39.09 14.18 3.04
CA ASN A 758 -38.12 14.01 4.13
C ASN A 758 -38.15 12.58 4.74
N GLU A 759 -39.03 11.70 4.28
CA GLU A 759 -39.22 10.36 4.84
C GLU A 759 -39.22 9.31 3.73
N VAL A 760 -38.09 8.62 3.56
CA VAL A 760 -37.90 7.49 2.61
C VAL A 760 -39.01 6.43 2.76
N TYR A 761 -39.59 6.32 3.95
CA TYR A 761 -40.72 5.43 4.22
C TYR A 761 -41.94 5.72 3.32
N TRP A 762 -42.33 6.98 3.17
CA TRP A 762 -43.53 7.38 2.42
C TRP A 762 -43.29 7.42 0.92
N ILE A 763 -42.13 7.90 0.48
CA ILE A 763 -41.81 7.98 -0.95
C ILE A 763 -41.79 6.58 -1.60
N ASN A 764 -41.25 5.57 -0.91
CA ASN A 764 -41.18 4.20 -1.43
C ASN A 764 -42.53 3.46 -1.35
N ARG A 765 -43.52 4.00 -0.63
CA ARG A 765 -44.85 3.37 -0.44
C ARG A 765 -45.95 4.06 -1.22
N LEU A 766 -45.70 5.25 -1.75
CA LEU A 766 -46.65 5.98 -2.58
C LEU A 766 -46.86 5.27 -3.92
N ILE A 767 -48.13 5.01 -4.24
CA ILE A 767 -48.56 4.27 -5.42
C ILE A 767 -48.91 5.24 -6.55
N GLU A 768 -49.82 6.17 -6.27
CA GLU A 768 -50.32 7.16 -7.23
C GLU A 768 -51.00 8.32 -6.50
N GLY A 769 -51.11 9.45 -7.19
CA GLY A 769 -51.95 10.57 -6.79
C GLY A 769 -53.13 10.77 -7.74
N ARG A 770 -54.23 11.32 -7.25
CA ARG A 770 -55.45 11.59 -8.01
C ARG A 770 -56.05 12.93 -7.69
N THR A 771 -56.48 13.64 -8.72
CA THR A 771 -57.21 14.90 -8.57
C THR A 771 -58.70 14.65 -8.65
N ILE A 772 -59.45 15.30 -7.76
CA ILE A 772 -60.91 15.20 -7.71
C ILE A 772 -61.49 16.52 -8.23
N SER A 773 -62.06 16.50 -9.44
CA SER A 773 -62.67 17.70 -10.02
C SER A 773 -64.17 17.80 -9.70
N THR A 774 -64.68 19.03 -9.56
CA THR A 774 -66.10 19.34 -9.31
C THR A 774 -67.00 19.14 -10.55
N ALA A 775 -66.45 18.72 -11.69
CA ALA A 775 -67.14 18.70 -12.98
C ALA A 775 -68.09 17.50 -13.20
N GLU A 776 -68.08 16.47 -12.35
CA GLU A 776 -68.85 15.23 -12.56
C GLU A 776 -70.13 15.08 -11.72
N THR A 777 -70.73 16.18 -11.24
CA THR A 777 -72.14 16.15 -10.78
C THR A 777 -73.14 16.39 -11.93
N GLY A 778 -72.87 15.75 -13.07
CA GLY A 778 -73.66 15.81 -14.29
C GLY A 778 -74.16 14.45 -14.72
N ASN A 779 -75.11 13.89 -13.97
CA ASN A 779 -76.12 12.89 -14.39
C ASN A 779 -75.93 12.25 -15.78
N ASP A 780 -75.36 11.04 -15.85
CA ASP A 780 -75.73 10.05 -16.87
C ASP A 780 -75.73 8.63 -16.26
N ARG A 781 -76.97 8.16 -16.03
CA ARG A 781 -77.38 6.78 -15.80
C ARG A 781 -78.14 6.28 -17.01
#